data_AF-A0A372R4T7-F1
#
_entry.id   AF-A0A372R4T7-F1
#
_cell.length_a   1.000
_cell.length_b   1.000
_cell.length_c   1.000
_cell.angle_alpha   90.00
_cell.angle_beta   90.00
_cell.angle_gamma   90.00
#
_symmetry.space_group_name_H-M   'P 1'
#
loop_
_entity.id
_entity.type
_entity.pdbx_description
1 polymer ?
#
loop_
_entity_poly.entity_id
_entity_poly.type
_entity_poly.pdbx_seq_one_letter_code
_entity_poly.pdbx_strand_id
1 'polypeptide(L)'
;MSKAALSILSTHEEQIDLLRDHAPEELLEVCEERGEYQDAAKELHLRGKFKEAADMFIRSNDEKDIIEALQCLLDLCKVNILNIITDTMNQSILEELKSLCLKANEIVTVKLSKSSKRSDKLKILIGELQLYSAYLSNDLDRVRKCIQFFKENEKVDREFHGINMWLNIVPQSYYESEYWHERLQYLIRLWGLSIPYICAVTRPYNVRNISEIYNNFENIFLVYNDKNRLNKRKILTEHPFRQCKSEMGDAVENIDNWHVYEIDDIHQTILKIFAPYIFELISDVNQKGREMPEISSHICHKFTSCQRLNCQYYHVEPTPSILHQRATLARLQYTVIRQLDMLYHRRLLKDEQSVEVRPIQRWWSENLIKVHFRYQSPQTSCSEVTYMMIDSLTYQACNGLNDLARKIWLSKLSKDPWDFAVMLKCMFVFQQLRNEWGIEDFSREMSKRITLSHPENLPVGFSYFYGYYQAIPVGKRLSLFFYFLYSNYIIKAITQLKLFIQCAINNYELVNLNNTDAFGDLVSLMEFRVSLIFAIGPGYCDFCLPRSYLVNYFDVFTAEPLVLQTKYCYRRDNYCSEIRYSIEQIQKLLELLIREDERYYLSIILRLIRLLVLIGRNESSSSFKVISLFKSLIKNDLVHSGKVKKYLEESNIFRLVNILKDDLNEMGCDSLVIVHYQWGGITRFQDLEKSGGVMLKYNSVESFHSSLWKIVSSVVTEKTSLANKLLSQRADVSVQNTDFIVGKEDDDNDNDDSEDDEDDEQRFTISREVSEVTTKIQVWFRQVQEDPRTLKAVKKIQYWFRMTNELRQTSNQLVRDKILDKIYNDTRNFCWNKSYWEDAINHQGAEIVRTYNLLLKGSTVDVVVELTKLQDKMDKIKNQLQKTISDRSIDDMKLESCLNLEDDLKFVDIYLIFLY
;
A
#
# COMPACT_ATOMS: atom_id res chain seq x y z
N MET A 1 -52.52 18.38 41.62
CA MET A 1 -52.29 19.03 42.93
C MET A 1 -53.04 20.35 42.99
N SER A 2 -53.71 20.67 44.10
CA SER A 2 -54.45 21.94 44.22
C SER A 2 -53.51 23.13 44.45
N LYS A 3 -53.88 24.34 44.00
CA LYS A 3 -53.13 25.59 44.26
C LYS A 3 -52.83 25.82 45.76
N ALA A 4 -53.68 25.30 46.64
CA ALA A 4 -53.51 25.34 48.10
C ALA A 4 -52.44 24.38 48.65
N ALA A 5 -52.15 23.28 47.94
CA ALA A 5 -51.10 22.33 48.33
C ALA A 5 -49.70 22.84 47.92
N LEU A 6 -49.59 23.52 46.77
CA LEU A 6 -48.34 24.12 46.29
C LEU A 6 -47.88 25.30 47.16
N SER A 7 -48.81 26.07 47.72
CA SER A 7 -48.50 27.21 48.60
C SER A 7 -47.89 26.83 49.97
N ILE A 8 -47.77 25.54 50.28
CA ILE A 8 -47.15 25.03 51.51
C ILE A 8 -45.62 24.98 51.38
N LEU A 9 -45.09 24.86 50.16
CA LEU A 9 -43.66 24.86 49.89
C LEU A 9 -43.12 26.29 49.84
N SER A 10 -42.00 26.51 50.50
CA SER A 10 -41.47 27.84 50.82
C SER A 10 -40.67 28.48 49.70
N THR A 11 -40.10 27.68 48.79
CA THR A 11 -39.31 28.19 47.67
C THR A 11 -39.87 27.76 46.31
N HIS A 12 -39.57 28.55 45.29
CA HIS A 12 -39.98 28.30 43.92
C HIS A 12 -39.40 26.99 43.35
N GLU A 13 -38.13 26.70 43.69
CA GLU A 13 -37.46 25.44 43.31
C GLU A 13 -38.13 24.22 43.94
N GLU A 14 -38.51 24.27 45.23
CA GLU A 14 -39.23 23.18 45.90
C GLU A 14 -40.57 22.87 45.22
N GLN A 15 -41.29 23.90 44.76
CA GLN A 15 -42.57 23.73 44.04
C GLN A 15 -42.36 23.07 42.67
N ILE A 16 -41.31 23.47 41.95
CA ILE A 16 -40.97 22.89 40.64
C ILE A 16 -40.50 21.45 40.79
N ASP A 17 -39.63 21.13 41.75
CA ASP A 17 -39.11 19.78 41.94
C ASP A 17 -40.20 18.80 42.40
N LEU A 18 -41.10 19.21 43.29
CA LEU A 18 -42.25 18.39 43.71
C LEU A 18 -43.20 18.10 42.53
N LEU A 19 -43.48 19.12 41.70
CA LEU A 19 -44.33 18.96 40.52
C LEU A 19 -43.64 18.12 39.43
N ARG A 20 -42.32 18.25 39.27
CA ARG A 20 -41.52 17.45 38.33
C ARG A 20 -41.58 15.97 38.69
N ASP A 21 -41.50 15.62 39.97
CA ASP A 21 -41.47 14.23 40.44
C ASP A 21 -42.86 13.57 40.53
N HIS A 22 -43.93 14.36 40.69
CA HIS A 22 -45.26 13.82 41.03
C HIS A 22 -46.43 14.28 40.14
N ALA A 23 -46.34 15.42 39.44
CA ALA A 23 -47.41 15.95 38.61
C ALA A 23 -46.86 16.72 37.39
N PRO A 24 -46.23 16.00 36.45
CA PRO A 24 -45.34 16.59 35.47
C PRO A 24 -46.08 17.36 34.36
N GLU A 25 -47.36 17.07 34.14
CA GLU A 25 -48.26 17.76 33.20
C GLU A 25 -48.79 19.06 33.83
N GLU A 26 -49.08 19.05 35.13
CA GLU A 26 -49.50 20.24 35.88
C GLU A 26 -48.36 21.26 36.01
N LEU A 27 -47.09 20.80 36.04
CA LEU A 27 -45.92 21.67 35.99
C LEU A 27 -45.91 22.56 34.73
N LEU A 28 -46.24 21.98 33.56
CA LEU A 28 -46.24 22.70 32.29
C LEU A 28 -47.35 23.77 32.28
N GLU A 29 -48.54 23.43 32.78
CA GLU A 29 -49.65 24.38 32.92
C GLU A 29 -49.28 25.53 33.87
N VAL A 30 -48.64 25.23 35.01
CA VAL A 30 -48.20 26.25 35.98
C VAL A 30 -47.13 27.17 35.40
N CYS A 31 -46.12 26.63 34.69
CA CYS A 31 -45.09 27.44 34.06
C CYS A 31 -45.64 28.30 32.91
N GLU A 32 -46.59 27.79 32.13
CA GLU A 32 -47.29 28.57 31.09
C GLU A 32 -48.17 29.69 31.69
N GLU A 33 -48.91 29.42 32.77
CA GLU A 33 -49.72 30.43 33.50
C GLU A 33 -48.84 31.54 34.09
N ARG A 34 -47.60 31.22 34.49
CA ARG A 34 -46.64 32.16 35.09
C ARG A 34 -45.75 32.88 34.06
N GLY A 35 -45.80 32.50 32.78
CA GLY A 35 -44.93 33.04 31.74
C GLY A 35 -43.47 32.55 31.81
N GLU A 36 -43.22 31.46 32.54
CA GLU A 36 -41.91 30.82 32.74
C GLU A 36 -41.59 29.85 31.60
N TYR A 37 -41.65 30.35 30.36
CA TYR A 37 -41.55 29.53 29.16
C TYR A 37 -40.21 28.78 29.04
N GLN A 38 -39.13 29.32 29.62
CA GLN A 38 -37.82 28.67 29.60
C GLN A 38 -37.81 27.39 30.44
N ASP A 39 -38.44 27.39 31.60
CA ASP A 39 -38.45 26.22 32.49
C ASP A 39 -39.42 25.15 31.99
N ALA A 40 -40.56 25.56 31.41
CA ALA A 40 -41.43 24.67 30.64
C ALA A 40 -40.69 24.02 29.45
N ALA A 41 -39.90 24.80 28.71
CA ALA A 41 -39.15 24.30 27.56
C ALA A 41 -38.03 23.33 27.96
N LYS A 42 -37.28 23.61 29.04
CA LYS A 42 -36.27 22.68 29.59
C LYS A 42 -36.91 21.36 30.01
N GLU A 43 -38.08 21.40 30.64
CA GLU A 43 -38.81 20.21 31.07
C GLU A 43 -39.30 19.38 29.88
N LEU A 44 -39.90 20.02 28.85
CA LEU A 44 -40.27 19.35 27.61
C LEU A 44 -39.06 18.72 26.91
N HIS A 45 -37.92 19.43 26.88
CA HIS A 45 -36.67 18.92 26.33
C HIS A 45 -36.17 17.69 27.10
N LEU A 46 -36.20 17.71 28.44
CA LEU A 46 -35.83 16.57 29.27
C LEU A 46 -36.68 15.33 28.99
N ARG A 47 -37.95 15.49 28.63
CA ARG A 47 -38.85 14.40 28.25
C ARG A 47 -38.77 13.97 26.78
N GLY A 48 -37.86 14.55 25.99
CA GLY A 48 -37.69 14.22 24.57
C GLY A 48 -38.76 14.81 23.66
N LYS A 49 -39.50 15.83 24.13
CA LYS A 49 -40.53 16.58 23.38
C LYS A 49 -39.92 17.80 22.69
N PHE A 50 -39.00 17.57 21.75
CA PHE A 50 -38.15 18.63 21.18
C PHE A 50 -38.93 19.66 20.36
N LYS A 51 -39.99 19.24 19.67
CA LYS A 51 -40.82 20.16 18.88
C LYS A 51 -41.62 21.11 19.77
N GLU A 52 -42.24 20.60 20.82
CA GLU A 52 -42.95 21.43 21.80
C GLU A 52 -41.97 22.31 22.61
N ALA A 53 -40.80 21.78 22.97
CA ALA A 53 -39.75 22.56 23.64
C ALA A 53 -39.28 23.74 22.78
N ALA A 54 -39.05 23.53 21.48
CA ALA A 54 -38.69 24.61 20.57
C ALA A 54 -39.78 25.69 20.51
N ASP A 55 -41.06 25.30 20.43
CA ASP A 55 -42.17 26.25 20.42
C ASP A 55 -42.26 27.08 21.70
N MET A 56 -41.95 26.48 22.86
CA MET A 56 -41.90 27.19 24.14
C MET A 56 -40.69 28.14 24.22
N PHE A 57 -39.49 27.70 23.83
CA PHE A 57 -38.32 28.58 23.79
C PHE A 57 -38.50 29.79 22.87
N ILE A 58 -39.19 29.61 21.73
CA ILE A 58 -39.48 30.71 20.79
C ILE A 58 -40.42 31.76 21.41
N ARG A 59 -41.20 31.45 22.43
CA ARG A 59 -42.05 32.46 23.11
C ARG A 59 -41.22 33.45 23.94
N SER A 60 -39.98 33.11 24.29
CA SER A 60 -39.00 34.01 24.88
C SER A 60 -38.42 34.99 23.85
N ASN A 61 -38.00 36.18 24.33
CA ASN A 61 -37.25 37.16 23.54
C ASN A 61 -35.74 37.10 23.81
N ASP A 62 -35.27 36.19 24.66
CA ASP A 62 -33.84 35.98 24.92
C ASP A 62 -33.18 35.27 23.72
N GLU A 63 -32.06 35.84 23.24
CA GLU A 63 -31.24 35.25 22.18
C GLU A 63 -30.76 33.84 22.55
N LYS A 64 -30.46 33.58 23.83
CA LYS A 64 -30.04 32.27 24.30
C LYS A 64 -31.14 31.23 24.13
N ASP A 65 -32.38 31.56 24.50
CA ASP A 65 -33.53 30.67 24.35
C ASP A 65 -33.85 30.42 22.87
N ILE A 66 -33.71 31.43 22.02
CA ILE A 66 -33.89 31.27 20.57
C ILE A 66 -32.81 30.34 19.97
N ILE A 67 -31.56 30.40 20.47
CA ILE A 67 -30.50 29.45 20.08
C ILE A 67 -30.85 28.02 20.53
N GLU A 68 -31.39 27.82 21.74
CA GLU A 68 -31.83 26.50 22.21
C GLU A 68 -33.03 25.97 21.40
N ALA A 69 -33.97 26.84 21.00
CA ALA A 69 -35.04 26.46 20.09
C ALA A 69 -34.52 25.96 18.74
N LEU A 70 -33.54 26.66 18.18
CA LEU A 70 -32.90 26.28 16.92
C LEU A 70 -32.17 24.93 17.08
N GLN A 71 -31.47 24.71 18.19
CA GLN A 71 -30.81 23.45 18.51
C GLN A 71 -31.82 22.29 18.53
N CYS A 72 -32.95 22.44 19.22
CA CYS A 72 -34.00 21.41 19.29
C CYS A 72 -34.52 21.00 17.89
N LEU A 73 -34.76 21.98 17.01
CA LEU A 73 -35.22 21.71 15.65
C LEU A 73 -34.13 21.03 14.79
N LEU A 74 -32.88 21.44 14.94
CA LEU A 74 -31.76 20.83 14.21
C LEU A 74 -31.47 19.41 14.67
N ASP A 75 -31.63 19.09 15.96
CA ASP A 75 -31.49 17.72 16.45
C ASP A 75 -32.59 16.82 15.90
N LEU A 76 -33.84 17.30 15.74
CA LEU A 76 -34.86 16.56 14.99
C LEU A 76 -34.50 16.36 13.52
N CYS A 77 -33.92 17.38 12.86
CA CYS A 77 -33.42 17.23 11.50
C CYS A 77 -32.32 16.15 11.41
N LYS A 78 -31.40 16.06 12.38
CA LYS A 78 -30.39 14.99 12.44
C LYS A 78 -31.01 13.61 12.54
N VAL A 79 -32.03 13.42 13.39
CA VAL A 79 -32.76 12.14 13.50
C VAL A 79 -33.31 11.73 12.14
N ASN A 80 -33.93 12.68 11.41
CA ASN A 80 -34.44 12.42 10.06
C ASN A 80 -33.31 12.03 9.09
N ILE A 81 -32.16 12.70 9.16
CA ILE A 81 -30.99 12.42 8.33
C ILE A 81 -30.34 11.07 8.63
N LEU A 82 -30.37 10.61 9.90
CA LEU A 82 -29.85 9.29 10.25
C LEU A 82 -30.58 8.15 9.51
N ASN A 83 -31.81 8.38 9.03
CA ASN A 83 -32.53 7.43 8.17
C ASN A 83 -31.83 7.15 6.84
N ILE A 84 -30.90 8.01 6.41
CA ILE A 84 -30.03 7.75 5.26
C ILE A 84 -29.12 6.54 5.53
N ILE A 85 -28.54 6.47 6.74
CA ILE A 85 -27.60 5.40 7.12
C ILE A 85 -28.34 4.07 7.33
N THR A 86 -29.58 4.12 7.81
CA THR A 86 -30.41 2.94 8.03
C THR A 86 -31.19 2.49 6.79
N ASP A 87 -31.05 3.19 5.66
CA ASP A 87 -31.79 2.95 4.41
C ASP A 87 -33.33 2.92 4.59
N THR A 88 -33.83 3.75 5.51
CA THR A 88 -35.27 3.88 5.83
C THR A 88 -35.86 5.21 5.35
N MET A 89 -35.06 6.02 4.64
CA MET A 89 -35.47 7.33 4.16
C MET A 89 -36.65 7.22 3.18
N ASN A 90 -37.76 7.87 3.50
CA ASN A 90 -38.97 7.87 2.67
C ASN A 90 -39.53 9.28 2.47
N GLN A 91 -40.55 9.41 1.62
CA GLN A 91 -41.14 10.72 1.30
C GLN A 91 -41.69 11.43 2.53
N SER A 92 -42.27 10.71 3.50
CA SER A 92 -42.82 11.30 4.73
C SER A 92 -41.71 11.95 5.57
N ILE A 93 -40.59 11.25 5.75
CA ILE A 93 -39.42 11.75 6.51
C ILE A 93 -38.79 12.94 5.79
N LEU A 94 -38.76 12.92 4.45
CA LEU A 94 -38.25 14.03 3.65
C LEU A 94 -39.11 15.30 3.79
N GLU A 95 -40.44 15.16 3.74
CA GLU A 95 -41.35 16.29 3.97
C GLU A 95 -41.27 16.82 5.40
N GLU A 96 -41.06 15.94 6.39
CA GLU A 96 -40.84 16.35 7.78
C GLU A 96 -39.53 17.13 7.93
N LEU A 97 -38.41 16.64 7.36
CA LEU A 97 -37.14 17.37 7.32
C LEU A 97 -37.30 18.75 6.68
N LYS A 98 -38.05 18.84 5.58
CA LYS A 98 -38.34 20.11 4.89
C LYS A 98 -39.14 21.06 5.77
N SER A 99 -40.16 20.55 6.46
CA SER A 99 -40.98 21.31 7.42
C SER A 99 -40.14 21.87 8.57
N LEU A 100 -39.29 21.03 9.17
CA LEU A 100 -38.37 21.43 10.25
C LEU A 100 -37.36 22.49 9.77
N CYS A 101 -36.78 22.30 8.59
CA CYS A 101 -35.86 23.27 7.99
C CYS A 101 -36.52 24.62 7.70
N LEU A 102 -37.77 24.64 7.24
CA LEU A 102 -38.53 25.89 7.03
C LEU A 102 -38.73 26.63 8.35
N LYS A 103 -39.19 25.93 9.40
CA LYS A 103 -39.39 26.50 10.74
C LYS A 103 -38.09 27.05 11.33
N ALA A 104 -36.98 26.32 11.19
CA ALA A 104 -35.66 26.78 11.62
C ALA A 104 -35.18 28.02 10.85
N ASN A 105 -35.42 28.08 9.53
CA ASN A 105 -35.09 29.25 8.71
C ASN A 105 -35.90 30.48 9.11
N GLU A 106 -37.18 30.33 9.45
CA GLU A 106 -38.01 31.43 9.95
C GLU A 106 -37.43 32.01 11.25
N ILE A 107 -36.98 31.17 12.18
CA ILE A 107 -36.33 31.63 13.42
C ILE A 107 -35.08 32.45 13.12
N VAL A 108 -34.20 31.94 12.24
CA VAL A 108 -32.95 32.62 11.86
C VAL A 108 -33.21 33.96 11.18
N THR A 109 -34.18 34.02 10.27
CA THR A 109 -34.48 35.22 9.48
C THR A 109 -35.29 36.27 10.24
N VAL A 110 -36.27 35.86 11.05
CA VAL A 110 -37.20 36.77 11.74
C VAL A 110 -36.66 37.23 13.10
N LYS A 111 -36.07 36.31 13.88
CA LYS A 111 -35.69 36.59 15.27
C LYS A 111 -34.20 36.90 15.44
N LEU A 112 -33.33 36.23 14.70
CA LEU A 112 -31.87 36.35 14.86
C LEU A 112 -31.20 37.34 13.89
N SER A 113 -31.93 37.91 12.92
CA SER A 113 -31.42 38.90 11.96
C SER A 113 -31.02 40.25 12.57
N LYS A 114 -31.47 40.53 13.80
CA LYS A 114 -31.22 41.80 14.53
C LYS A 114 -29.99 41.77 15.45
N SER A 115 -29.36 40.61 15.65
CA SER A 115 -28.17 40.45 16.51
C SER A 115 -26.89 40.88 15.78
N SER A 116 -26.13 41.82 16.35
CA SER A 116 -24.91 42.41 15.73
C SER A 116 -23.64 41.61 16.01
N LYS A 117 -23.65 40.67 16.95
CA LYS A 117 -22.53 39.75 17.28
C LYS A 117 -23.04 38.31 17.31
N ARG A 118 -22.92 37.60 16.19
CA ARG A 118 -23.22 36.16 16.15
C ARG A 118 -22.20 35.40 17.00
N SER A 119 -22.67 34.73 18.04
CA SER A 119 -21.86 33.78 18.81
C SER A 119 -21.35 32.65 17.91
N ASP A 120 -20.21 32.05 18.25
CA ASP A 120 -19.66 30.95 17.44
C ASP A 120 -20.59 29.73 17.43
N LYS A 121 -21.29 29.44 18.54
CA LYS A 121 -22.37 28.45 18.60
C LYS A 121 -23.45 28.73 17.53
N LEU A 122 -23.90 29.97 17.41
CA LEU A 122 -24.91 30.35 16.42
C LEU A 122 -24.40 30.21 14.98
N LYS A 123 -23.15 30.58 14.69
CA LYS A 123 -22.56 30.40 13.33
C LYS A 123 -22.56 28.93 12.92
N ILE A 124 -22.19 28.04 13.84
CA ILE A 124 -22.12 26.60 13.61
C ILE A 124 -23.53 26.02 13.35
N LEU A 125 -24.56 26.48 14.08
CA LEU A 125 -25.95 26.07 13.86
C LEU A 125 -26.54 26.58 12.55
N ILE A 126 -26.23 27.83 12.17
CA ILE A 126 -26.62 28.36 10.86
C ILE A 126 -25.96 27.56 9.74
N GLY A 127 -24.69 27.18 9.88
CA GLY A 127 -24.00 26.31 8.92
C GLY A 127 -24.68 24.95 8.78
N GLU A 128 -25.21 24.39 9.86
CA GLU A 128 -25.91 23.10 9.86
C GLU A 128 -27.29 23.19 9.18
N LEU A 129 -28.02 24.27 9.44
CA LEU A 129 -29.25 24.57 8.70
C LEU A 129 -28.98 24.75 7.19
N GLN A 130 -27.89 25.40 6.83
CA GLN A 130 -27.47 25.56 5.43
C GLN A 130 -27.12 24.22 4.79
N LEU A 131 -26.47 23.30 5.53
CA LEU A 131 -26.19 21.95 5.06
C LEU A 131 -27.49 21.21 4.71
N TYR A 132 -28.48 21.23 5.59
CA TYR A 132 -29.77 20.56 5.34
C TYR A 132 -30.55 21.18 4.19
N SER A 133 -30.56 22.52 4.13
CA SER A 133 -31.16 23.22 3.00
C SER A 133 -30.48 22.89 1.68
N ALA A 134 -29.15 22.76 1.66
CA ALA A 134 -28.38 22.40 0.47
C ALA A 134 -28.70 20.98 0.00
N TYR A 135 -28.78 20.03 0.95
CA TYR A 135 -29.20 18.65 0.70
C TYR A 135 -30.60 18.57 0.10
N LEU A 136 -31.60 19.25 0.70
CA LEU A 136 -32.98 19.30 0.19
C LEU A 136 -33.08 19.90 -1.22
N SER A 137 -32.14 20.76 -1.61
CA SER A 137 -32.05 21.33 -2.96
C SER A 137 -31.18 20.53 -3.94
N ASN A 138 -30.59 19.41 -3.52
CA ASN A 138 -29.61 18.64 -4.30
C ASN A 138 -28.40 19.47 -4.80
N ASP A 139 -27.96 20.47 -4.02
CA ASP A 139 -26.86 21.36 -4.39
C ASP A 139 -25.52 20.83 -3.83
N LEU A 140 -24.82 20.02 -4.64
CA LEU A 140 -23.54 19.39 -4.30
C LEU A 140 -22.47 20.42 -3.88
N ASP A 141 -22.38 21.56 -4.58
CA ASP A 141 -21.38 22.59 -4.32
C ASP A 141 -21.60 23.26 -2.96
N ARG A 142 -22.86 23.52 -2.60
CA ARG A 142 -23.19 24.07 -1.27
C ARG A 142 -22.93 23.05 -0.17
N VAL A 143 -23.28 21.77 -0.38
CA VAL A 143 -22.95 20.71 0.59
C VAL A 143 -21.44 20.61 0.77
N ARG A 144 -20.65 20.62 -0.31
CA ARG A 144 -19.18 20.64 -0.28
C ARG A 144 -18.63 21.81 0.53
N LYS A 145 -19.16 23.03 0.34
CA LYS A 145 -18.78 24.21 1.13
C LYS A 145 -19.09 24.03 2.63
N CYS A 146 -20.23 23.43 2.96
CA CYS A 146 -20.59 23.15 4.35
C CYS A 146 -19.65 22.11 4.98
N ILE A 147 -19.31 21.03 4.27
CA ILE A 147 -18.34 20.02 4.75
C ILE A 147 -17.00 20.68 5.07
N GLN A 148 -16.49 21.51 4.15
CA GLN A 148 -15.23 22.22 4.35
C GLN A 148 -15.29 23.18 5.55
N PHE A 149 -16.40 23.92 5.70
CA PHE A 149 -16.63 24.78 6.86
C PHE A 149 -16.58 24.00 8.18
N PHE A 150 -17.23 22.85 8.28
CA PHE A 150 -17.22 22.05 9.51
C PHE A 150 -15.86 21.43 9.81
N LYS A 151 -15.14 21.02 8.76
CA LYS A 151 -13.76 20.53 8.89
C LYS A 151 -12.83 21.61 9.45
N GLU A 152 -12.92 22.84 8.95
CA GLU A 152 -12.12 23.99 9.42
C GLU A 152 -12.45 24.41 10.87
N ASN A 153 -13.67 24.12 11.33
CA ASN A 153 -14.12 24.40 12.71
C ASN A 153 -14.07 23.17 13.63
N GLU A 154 -13.41 22.08 13.20
CA GLU A 154 -13.24 20.83 13.96
C GLU A 154 -14.56 20.22 14.46
N LYS A 155 -15.63 20.31 13.65
CA LYS A 155 -16.95 19.72 13.94
C LYS A 155 -17.12 18.39 13.22
N VAL A 156 -16.55 17.35 13.81
CA VAL A 156 -16.51 15.98 13.27
C VAL A 156 -17.90 15.40 13.03
N ASP A 157 -18.84 15.66 13.93
CA ASP A 157 -20.24 15.21 13.85
C ASP A 157 -20.94 15.75 12.59
N ARG A 158 -20.84 17.06 12.37
CA ARG A 158 -21.46 17.75 11.24
C ARG A 158 -20.73 17.48 9.92
N GLU A 159 -19.40 17.35 9.98
CA GLU A 159 -18.60 16.89 8.84
C GLU A 159 -19.07 15.50 8.38
N PHE A 160 -19.24 14.58 9.32
CA PHE A 160 -19.70 13.22 9.06
C PHE A 160 -21.09 13.20 8.41
N HIS A 161 -22.06 13.96 8.94
CA HIS A 161 -23.39 14.07 8.32
C HIS A 161 -23.32 14.70 6.91
N GLY A 162 -22.52 15.74 6.74
CA GLY A 162 -22.37 16.40 5.44
C GLY A 162 -21.79 15.47 4.39
N ILE A 163 -20.79 14.66 4.73
CA ILE A 163 -20.23 13.65 3.84
C ILE A 163 -21.29 12.62 3.44
N ASN A 164 -22.06 12.10 4.40
CA ASN A 164 -23.12 11.14 4.10
C ASN A 164 -24.20 11.73 3.18
N MET A 165 -24.62 12.97 3.42
CA MET A 165 -25.56 13.67 2.53
C MET A 165 -25.01 13.81 1.11
N TRP A 166 -23.75 14.26 0.99
CA TRP A 166 -23.11 14.42 -0.31
C TRP A 166 -23.06 13.10 -1.09
N LEU A 167 -22.71 12.00 -0.42
CA LEU A 167 -22.62 10.67 -1.03
C LEU A 167 -23.98 10.12 -1.51
N ASN A 168 -25.08 10.62 -0.96
CA ASN A 168 -26.44 10.20 -1.32
C ASN A 168 -27.10 11.07 -2.40
N ILE A 169 -26.52 12.22 -2.73
CA ILE A 169 -27.02 13.03 -3.86
C ILE A 169 -26.57 12.38 -5.18
N VAL A 170 -27.53 12.05 -6.03
CA VAL A 170 -27.27 11.47 -7.36
C VAL A 170 -27.15 12.61 -8.38
N PRO A 171 -25.97 12.82 -9.01
CA PRO A 171 -25.82 13.85 -10.04
C PRO A 171 -26.49 13.44 -11.36
N GLN A 172 -26.73 14.43 -12.23
CA GLN A 172 -27.28 14.20 -13.58
C GLN A 172 -26.36 13.38 -14.49
N SER A 173 -25.04 13.51 -14.33
CA SER A 173 -24.02 12.69 -15.01
C SER A 173 -23.05 12.15 -13.98
N TYR A 174 -23.18 10.87 -13.65
CA TYR A 174 -22.28 10.19 -12.73
C TYR A 174 -20.99 9.72 -13.42
N TYR A 175 -20.69 10.10 -14.67
CA TYR A 175 -19.44 9.73 -15.36
C TYR A 175 -18.40 10.85 -15.36
N GLU A 176 -18.70 12.00 -14.74
CA GLU A 176 -17.74 13.11 -14.64
C GLU A 176 -16.58 12.76 -13.71
N SER A 177 -15.36 12.94 -14.21
CA SER A 177 -14.13 12.57 -13.49
C SER A 177 -13.93 13.39 -12.22
N GLU A 178 -14.32 14.66 -12.21
CA GLU A 178 -14.25 15.56 -11.04
C GLU A 178 -15.20 15.12 -9.92
N TYR A 179 -16.47 14.85 -10.25
CA TYR A 179 -17.43 14.30 -9.30
C TYR A 179 -16.92 12.99 -8.68
N TRP A 180 -16.41 12.08 -9.51
CA TRP A 180 -15.87 10.81 -9.03
C TRP A 180 -14.64 10.96 -8.15
N HIS A 181 -13.78 11.90 -8.50
CA HIS A 181 -12.62 12.22 -7.67
C HIS A 181 -13.06 12.67 -6.27
N GLU A 182 -14.04 13.56 -6.18
CA GLU A 182 -14.59 14.02 -4.90
C GLU A 182 -15.31 12.90 -4.15
N ARG A 183 -16.12 12.09 -4.83
CA ARG A 183 -16.83 10.94 -4.23
C ARG A 183 -15.88 9.99 -3.54
N LEU A 184 -14.80 9.61 -4.22
CA LEU A 184 -13.80 8.70 -3.66
C LEU A 184 -13.05 9.33 -2.48
N GLN A 185 -12.74 10.61 -2.54
CA GLN A 185 -12.13 11.32 -1.42
C GLN A 185 -13.05 11.38 -0.20
N TYR A 186 -14.34 11.64 -0.41
CA TYR A 186 -15.32 11.66 0.68
C TYR A 186 -15.53 10.28 1.30
N LEU A 187 -15.51 9.20 0.52
CA LEU A 187 -15.50 7.84 1.08
C LEU A 187 -14.24 7.56 1.89
N ILE A 188 -13.06 7.96 1.41
CA ILE A 188 -11.82 7.84 2.16
C ILE A 188 -11.90 8.65 3.47
N ARG A 189 -12.47 9.85 3.44
CA ARG A 189 -12.64 10.68 4.64
C ARG A 189 -13.65 10.07 5.61
N LEU A 190 -14.81 9.61 5.13
CA LEU A 190 -15.82 8.91 5.94
C LEU A 190 -15.19 7.72 6.66
N TRP A 191 -14.43 6.92 5.93
CA TRP A 191 -13.67 5.81 6.49
C TRP A 191 -12.66 6.27 7.54
N GLY A 192 -11.87 7.32 7.25
CA GLY A 192 -10.92 7.90 8.20
C GLY A 192 -11.55 8.39 9.51
N LEU A 193 -12.77 8.93 9.45
CA LEU A 193 -13.56 9.29 10.64
C LEU A 193 -14.08 8.06 11.41
N SER A 194 -14.26 6.94 10.71
CA SER A 194 -14.92 5.74 11.22
C SER A 194 -13.98 4.68 11.81
N ILE A 195 -12.75 4.58 11.31
CA ILE A 195 -11.76 3.59 11.77
C ILE A 195 -11.59 3.61 13.30
N PRO A 196 -11.36 4.78 13.97
CA PRO A 196 -11.10 4.79 15.41
C PRO A 196 -12.24 4.17 16.20
N TYR A 197 -13.49 4.46 15.81
CA TYR A 197 -14.67 3.91 16.44
C TYR A 197 -14.84 2.41 16.21
N ILE A 198 -14.67 1.95 14.97
CA ILE A 198 -14.72 0.51 14.64
C ILE A 198 -13.68 -0.27 15.47
N CYS A 199 -12.48 0.27 15.61
CA CYS A 199 -11.43 -0.32 16.45
C CYS A 199 -11.83 -0.29 17.93
N ALA A 200 -12.33 0.84 18.45
CA ALA A 200 -12.71 0.99 19.85
C ALA A 200 -13.82 0.02 20.28
N VAL A 201 -14.80 -0.26 19.42
CA VAL A 201 -15.90 -1.18 19.74
C VAL A 201 -15.52 -2.65 19.53
N THR A 202 -14.67 -2.97 18.54
CA THR A 202 -14.28 -4.37 18.27
C THR A 202 -13.07 -4.85 19.09
N ARG A 203 -12.20 -3.94 19.57
CA ARG A 203 -11.05 -4.20 20.45
C ARG A 203 -10.79 -3.00 21.38
N PRO A 204 -11.58 -2.81 22.44
CA PRO A 204 -11.47 -1.65 23.32
C PRO A 204 -10.11 -1.55 24.02
N TYR A 205 -9.48 -2.66 24.40
CA TYR A 205 -8.26 -2.68 25.21
C TYR A 205 -7.02 -2.00 24.59
N ASN A 206 -7.06 -1.68 23.29
CA ASN A 206 -5.90 -1.22 22.54
C ASN A 206 -6.03 0.22 22.02
N VAL A 207 -7.11 0.90 22.41
CA VAL A 207 -7.43 2.25 21.93
C VAL A 207 -7.24 3.24 23.08
N ARG A 208 -6.45 4.30 22.85
CA ARG A 208 -6.39 5.46 23.77
C ARG A 208 -7.59 6.38 23.49
N ASN A 209 -8.10 7.06 24.51
CA ASN A 209 -9.26 7.98 24.42
C ASN A 209 -10.58 7.33 23.95
N ILE A 210 -10.87 6.09 24.38
CA ILE A 210 -12.12 5.39 24.04
C ILE A 210 -13.35 6.23 24.38
N SER A 211 -13.36 6.90 25.54
CA SER A 211 -14.47 7.74 25.97
C SER A 211 -14.73 8.91 25.02
N GLU A 212 -13.68 9.55 24.52
CA GLU A 212 -13.79 10.62 23.51
C GLU A 212 -14.33 10.09 22.18
N ILE A 213 -13.85 8.92 21.75
CA ILE A 213 -14.30 8.25 20.51
C ILE A 213 -15.78 7.87 20.62
N TYR A 214 -16.19 7.30 21.75
CA TYR A 214 -17.60 6.95 22.01
C TYR A 214 -18.46 8.21 22.06
N ASN A 215 -18.06 9.24 22.81
CA ASN A 215 -18.79 10.50 22.87
C ASN A 215 -18.97 11.14 21.47
N ASN A 216 -17.94 11.09 20.61
CA ASN A 216 -18.03 11.61 19.25
C ASN A 216 -19.07 10.86 18.41
N PHE A 217 -19.10 9.53 18.49
CA PHE A 217 -20.09 8.72 17.78
C PHE A 217 -21.48 8.78 18.41
N GLU A 218 -21.58 8.89 19.72
CA GLU A 218 -22.85 9.16 20.42
C GLU A 218 -23.42 10.51 19.93
N ASN A 219 -22.61 11.54 19.77
CA ASN A 219 -23.05 12.83 19.21
C ASN A 219 -23.50 12.71 17.74
N ILE A 220 -22.78 11.97 16.91
CA ILE A 220 -23.17 11.69 15.51
C ILE A 220 -24.53 11.00 15.44
N PHE A 221 -24.76 10.01 16.31
CA PHE A 221 -25.98 9.20 16.30
C PHE A 221 -27.04 9.69 17.30
N LEU A 222 -26.90 10.91 17.86
CA LEU A 222 -27.83 11.48 18.85
C LEU A 222 -28.20 10.52 20.00
N VAL A 223 -27.18 9.91 20.58
CA VAL A 223 -27.28 9.08 21.78
C VAL A 223 -26.94 9.93 23.00
N TYR A 224 -27.82 9.92 24.00
CA TYR A 224 -27.67 10.74 25.21
C TYR A 224 -27.23 9.91 26.41
N ASN A 225 -26.30 10.46 27.20
CA ASN A 225 -25.92 9.85 28.47
C ASN A 225 -27.02 10.06 29.53
N ASP A 226 -27.35 8.99 30.27
CA ASP A 226 -28.21 9.11 31.44
C ASP A 226 -27.40 9.65 32.62
N LYS A 227 -27.61 10.93 32.98
CA LYS A 227 -26.87 11.62 34.05
C LYS A 227 -26.84 10.85 35.38
N ASN A 228 -27.84 10.01 35.64
CA ASN A 228 -27.97 9.23 36.87
C ASN A 228 -27.42 7.81 36.76
N ARG A 229 -27.09 7.32 35.55
CA ARG A 229 -26.70 5.92 35.28
C ARG A 229 -25.65 5.83 34.17
N LEU A 230 -24.37 5.81 34.57
CA LEU A 230 -23.21 5.89 33.67
C LEU A 230 -23.15 4.81 32.56
N ASN A 231 -23.71 3.62 32.79
CA ASN A 231 -23.70 2.50 31.82
C ASN A 231 -24.93 2.49 30.89
N LYS A 232 -25.88 3.39 31.11
CA LYS A 232 -27.11 3.46 30.30
C LYS A 232 -27.07 4.64 29.34
N ARG A 233 -27.76 4.47 28.22
CA ARG A 233 -27.89 5.48 27.17
C ARG A 233 -29.33 5.61 26.73
N LYS A 234 -29.71 6.83 26.37
CA LYS A 234 -31.07 7.22 25.98
C LYS A 234 -31.11 7.58 24.50
N ILE A 235 -32.11 7.04 23.79
CA ILE A 235 -32.43 7.42 22.42
C ILE A 235 -33.90 7.84 22.32
N LEU A 236 -34.19 8.74 21.38
CA LEU A 236 -35.55 9.23 21.14
C LEU A 236 -36.45 8.13 20.59
N THR A 237 -37.76 8.19 20.88
CA THR A 237 -38.76 7.27 20.30
C THR A 237 -38.78 7.28 18.78
N GLU A 238 -38.48 8.43 18.17
CA GLU A 238 -38.44 8.66 16.72
C GLU A 238 -37.11 8.19 16.09
N HIS A 239 -36.14 7.74 16.90
CA HIS A 239 -34.81 7.36 16.44
C HIS A 239 -34.85 6.15 15.48
N PRO A 240 -34.13 6.18 14.34
CA PRO A 240 -34.21 5.13 13.31
C PRO A 240 -33.81 3.74 13.80
N PHE A 241 -32.93 3.63 14.79
CA PHE A 241 -32.53 2.34 15.37
C PHE A 241 -33.68 1.51 15.93
N ARG A 242 -34.82 2.14 16.26
CA ARG A 242 -36.02 1.43 16.71
C ARG A 242 -36.63 0.56 15.61
N GLN A 243 -36.44 0.90 14.35
CA GLN A 243 -36.92 0.06 13.24
C GLN A 243 -36.03 -1.18 13.05
N CYS A 244 -34.82 -1.16 13.59
CA CYS A 244 -33.83 -2.25 13.58
C CYS A 244 -33.94 -3.18 14.81
N LYS A 245 -35.17 -3.50 15.26
CA LYS A 245 -35.45 -4.33 16.46
C LYS A 245 -34.78 -5.70 16.49
N SER A 246 -34.37 -6.26 15.35
CA SER A 246 -33.61 -7.51 15.32
C SER A 246 -32.18 -7.36 15.88
N GLU A 247 -31.70 -6.11 16.05
CA GLU A 247 -30.30 -5.81 16.36
C GLU A 247 -30.09 -5.14 17.72
N MET A 248 -31.09 -4.41 18.24
CA MET A 248 -31.19 -3.95 19.64
C MET A 248 -32.16 -4.88 20.35
N GLY A 249 -31.77 -5.50 21.47
CA GLY A 249 -32.72 -6.24 22.32
C GLY A 249 -33.89 -5.38 22.81
N ASP A 250 -34.75 -5.93 23.66
CA ASP A 250 -35.83 -5.15 24.26
C ASP A 250 -35.26 -3.99 25.09
N ALA A 251 -35.88 -2.80 24.98
CA ALA A 251 -35.47 -1.64 25.78
C ALA A 251 -35.56 -1.99 27.27
N VAL A 252 -34.55 -1.60 28.04
CA VAL A 252 -34.49 -1.87 29.48
C VAL A 252 -35.62 -1.12 30.17
N GLU A 253 -35.86 0.13 29.76
CA GLU A 253 -36.90 1.01 30.28
C GLU A 253 -37.42 1.95 29.17
N ASN A 254 -38.72 2.26 29.21
CA ASN A 254 -39.35 3.31 28.40
C ASN A 254 -39.84 4.42 29.33
N ILE A 255 -39.32 5.63 29.17
CA ILE A 255 -39.65 6.79 30.01
C ILE A 255 -40.04 7.92 29.07
N ASP A 256 -41.33 8.27 29.02
CA ASP A 256 -41.90 9.25 28.08
C ASP A 256 -41.50 8.97 26.61
N ASN A 257 -40.78 9.90 25.96
CA ASN A 257 -40.26 9.76 24.60
C ASN A 257 -38.82 9.22 24.54
N TRP A 258 -38.29 8.69 25.64
CA TRP A 258 -36.96 8.07 25.71
C TRP A 258 -37.04 6.57 25.86
N HIS A 259 -36.18 5.88 25.13
CA HIS A 259 -35.89 4.46 25.32
C HIS A 259 -34.47 4.32 25.87
N VAL A 260 -34.33 3.50 26.90
CA VAL A 260 -33.05 3.30 27.62
C VAL A 260 -32.47 1.94 27.29
N TYR A 261 -31.20 1.93 26.88
CA TYR A 261 -30.43 0.72 26.55
C TYR A 261 -29.09 0.70 27.29
N GLU A 262 -28.48 -0.48 27.36
CA GLU A 262 -27.10 -0.63 27.81
C GLU A 262 -26.12 -0.05 26.78
N ILE A 263 -25.01 0.50 27.26
CA ILE A 263 -23.99 1.15 26.41
C ILE A 263 -23.44 0.22 25.32
N ASP A 264 -23.15 -1.04 25.68
CA ASP A 264 -22.60 -2.04 24.77
C ASP A 264 -23.59 -2.38 23.66
N ASP A 265 -24.88 -2.51 23.99
CA ASP A 265 -25.93 -2.82 23.02
C ASP A 265 -26.05 -1.69 21.98
N ILE A 266 -26.01 -0.42 22.41
CA ILE A 266 -26.04 0.71 21.49
C ILE A 266 -24.85 0.71 20.54
N HIS A 267 -23.63 0.60 21.07
CA HIS A 267 -22.45 0.66 20.22
C HIS A 267 -22.36 -0.51 19.25
N GLN A 268 -22.78 -1.71 19.67
CA GLN A 268 -22.89 -2.88 18.79
C GLN A 268 -23.96 -2.68 17.71
N THR A 269 -25.13 -2.10 18.03
CA THR A 269 -26.13 -1.77 17.02
C THR A 269 -25.62 -0.74 16.03
N ILE A 270 -24.98 0.34 16.49
CA ILE A 270 -24.37 1.34 15.60
C ILE A 270 -23.44 0.65 14.60
N LEU A 271 -22.56 -0.25 15.06
CA LEU A 271 -21.68 -0.99 14.15
C LEU A 271 -22.41 -1.90 13.17
N LYS A 272 -23.43 -2.65 13.64
CA LYS A 272 -24.20 -3.59 12.82
C LYS A 272 -24.98 -2.89 11.71
N ILE A 273 -25.40 -1.65 11.93
CA ILE A 273 -26.07 -0.83 10.91
C ILE A 273 -25.02 -0.17 10.00
N PHE A 274 -23.99 0.41 10.59
CA PHE A 274 -23.06 1.27 9.87
C PHE A 274 -22.09 0.51 8.97
N ALA A 275 -21.64 -0.69 9.37
CA ALA A 275 -20.72 -1.48 8.55
C ALA A 275 -21.35 -1.97 7.23
N PRO A 276 -22.59 -2.51 7.20
CA PRO A 276 -23.30 -2.78 5.96
C PRO A 276 -23.51 -1.53 5.10
N TYR A 277 -23.85 -0.39 5.71
CA TYR A 277 -24.00 0.87 4.97
C TYR A 277 -22.70 1.29 4.26
N ILE A 278 -21.55 1.21 4.93
CA ILE A 278 -20.24 1.45 4.29
C ILE A 278 -20.00 0.44 3.17
N PHE A 279 -20.35 -0.83 3.37
CA PHE A 279 -20.23 -1.85 2.32
C PHE A 279 -21.05 -1.49 1.08
N GLU A 280 -22.31 -1.06 1.24
CA GLU A 280 -23.16 -0.67 0.11
C GLU A 280 -22.60 0.52 -0.65
N LEU A 281 -22.09 1.54 0.06
CA LEU A 281 -21.40 2.68 -0.56
C LEU A 281 -20.18 2.24 -1.40
N ILE A 282 -19.39 1.30 -0.89
CA ILE A 282 -18.22 0.76 -1.60
C ILE A 282 -18.65 -0.17 -2.75
N SER A 283 -19.75 -0.91 -2.59
CA SER A 283 -20.30 -1.81 -3.60
C SER A 283 -20.83 -1.01 -4.79
N ASP A 284 -21.54 0.10 -4.55
CA ASP A 284 -21.94 1.08 -5.57
C ASP A 284 -20.72 1.59 -6.34
N VAL A 285 -19.65 1.93 -5.60
CA VAL A 285 -18.38 2.35 -6.18
C VAL A 285 -17.75 1.26 -7.04
N ASN A 286 -17.80 0.00 -6.62
CA ASN A 286 -17.35 -1.13 -7.41
C ASN A 286 -18.15 -1.30 -8.70
N GLN A 287 -19.48 -1.23 -8.65
CA GLN A 287 -20.35 -1.42 -9.81
C GLN A 287 -20.13 -0.30 -10.85
N LYS A 288 -20.31 0.96 -10.44
CA LYS A 288 -20.18 2.10 -11.35
C LYS A 288 -18.74 2.33 -11.79
N GLY A 289 -17.75 2.09 -10.92
CA GLY A 289 -16.33 2.22 -11.27
C GLY A 289 -15.89 1.25 -12.36
N ARG A 290 -16.53 0.08 -12.50
CA ARG A 290 -16.27 -0.86 -13.62
C ARG A 290 -16.74 -0.31 -14.96
N GLU A 291 -17.77 0.52 -14.97
CA GLU A 291 -18.30 1.14 -16.18
C GLU A 291 -17.47 2.36 -16.61
N MET A 292 -16.72 2.98 -15.70
CA MET A 292 -15.89 4.15 -15.98
C MET A 292 -14.64 3.80 -16.82
N PRO A 293 -14.54 4.26 -18.08
CA PRO A 293 -13.43 3.90 -18.96
C PRO A 293 -12.06 4.40 -18.46
N GLU A 294 -12.01 5.55 -17.80
CA GLU A 294 -10.80 6.15 -17.21
C GLU A 294 -10.13 5.20 -16.23
N ILE A 295 -10.95 4.45 -15.49
CA ILE A 295 -10.54 3.56 -14.40
C ILE A 295 -10.38 2.13 -14.90
N SER A 296 -11.38 1.59 -15.60
CA SER A 296 -11.48 0.16 -15.85
C SER A 296 -10.86 -0.30 -17.17
N SER A 297 -10.73 0.61 -18.14
CA SER A 297 -10.48 0.25 -19.54
C SER A 297 -9.09 0.62 -20.03
N HIS A 298 -8.52 -0.21 -20.90
CA HIS A 298 -7.26 0.12 -21.58
C HIS A 298 -7.43 1.25 -22.60
N ILE A 299 -6.35 1.97 -22.87
CA ILE A 299 -6.29 2.94 -23.97
C ILE A 299 -6.14 2.20 -25.29
N CYS A 300 -6.90 2.62 -26.29
CA CYS A 300 -6.74 2.10 -27.64
C CYS A 300 -5.40 2.54 -28.21
N HIS A 301 -4.53 1.60 -28.54
CA HIS A 301 -3.24 1.87 -29.19
C HIS A 301 -3.36 2.56 -30.57
N LYS A 302 -4.56 2.59 -31.17
CA LYS A 302 -4.89 3.30 -32.42
C LYS A 302 -5.84 4.48 -32.19
N PHE A 303 -5.89 5.07 -30.99
CA PHE A 303 -6.91 6.08 -30.66
C PHE A 303 -7.04 7.22 -31.69
N THR A 304 -5.96 7.66 -32.34
CA THR A 304 -6.00 8.69 -33.41
C THR A 304 -6.59 8.22 -34.73
N SER A 305 -6.57 6.91 -35.02
CA SER A 305 -6.94 6.34 -36.32
C SER A 305 -7.87 5.12 -36.19
N CYS A 306 -8.53 4.94 -35.05
CA CYS A 306 -9.38 3.79 -34.79
C CYS A 306 -10.71 3.98 -35.51
N GLN A 307 -10.97 3.17 -36.55
CA GLN A 307 -12.23 3.19 -37.31
C GLN A 307 -13.24 2.14 -36.82
N ARG A 308 -12.94 1.42 -35.73
CA ARG A 308 -13.85 0.39 -35.19
C ARG A 308 -15.00 1.06 -34.45
N LEU A 309 -16.20 0.98 -35.03
CA LEU A 309 -17.44 1.50 -34.44
C LEU A 309 -17.72 0.96 -33.02
N ASN A 310 -17.26 -0.25 -32.69
CA ASN A 310 -17.46 -0.91 -31.38
C ASN A 310 -16.13 -1.21 -30.67
N CYS A 311 -15.17 -0.28 -30.64
CA CYS A 311 -13.94 -0.49 -29.89
C CYS A 311 -14.22 -0.54 -28.37
N GLN A 312 -13.83 -1.64 -27.72
CA GLN A 312 -13.97 -1.81 -26.26
C GLN A 312 -12.90 -1.06 -25.45
N TYR A 313 -11.96 -0.39 -26.12
CA TYR A 313 -10.90 0.38 -25.49
C TYR A 313 -11.24 1.87 -25.49
N TYR A 314 -10.74 2.57 -24.48
CA TYR A 314 -10.99 3.98 -24.33
C TYR A 314 -10.15 4.80 -25.34
N HIS A 315 -10.81 5.70 -26.06
CA HIS A 315 -10.22 6.54 -27.09
C HIS A 315 -9.94 7.93 -26.51
N VAL A 316 -8.79 8.07 -25.85
CA VAL A 316 -8.33 9.35 -25.32
C VAL A 316 -6.88 9.58 -25.73
N GLU A 317 -6.50 10.85 -25.90
CA GLU A 317 -5.13 11.24 -26.12
C GLU A 317 -4.28 10.95 -24.88
N PRO A 318 -3.31 10.03 -24.92
CA PRO A 318 -2.57 9.57 -23.76
C PRO A 318 -1.38 10.50 -23.44
N THR A 319 -1.67 11.76 -23.14
CA THR A 319 -0.66 12.69 -22.63
C THR A 319 -0.29 12.36 -21.18
N PRO A 320 0.89 12.75 -20.68
CA PRO A 320 1.27 12.49 -19.28
C PRO A 320 0.24 13.01 -18.26
N SER A 321 -0.40 14.15 -18.53
CA SER A 321 -1.43 14.73 -17.64
C SER A 321 -2.67 13.85 -17.58
N ILE A 322 -3.18 13.39 -18.73
CA ILE A 322 -4.35 12.52 -18.82
C ILE A 322 -4.07 11.17 -18.16
N LEU A 323 -2.88 10.59 -18.41
CA LEU A 323 -2.46 9.35 -17.76
C LEU A 323 -2.39 9.51 -16.23
N HIS A 324 -1.87 10.64 -15.74
CA HIS A 324 -1.82 10.93 -14.30
C HIS A 324 -3.21 11.08 -13.67
N GLN A 325 -4.15 11.75 -14.34
CA GLN A 325 -5.53 11.87 -13.86
C GLN A 325 -6.21 10.50 -13.75
N ARG A 326 -6.08 9.67 -14.78
CA ARG A 326 -6.62 8.30 -14.80
C ARG A 326 -6.01 7.42 -13.72
N ALA A 327 -4.69 7.42 -13.62
CA ALA A 327 -3.95 6.69 -12.59
C ALA A 327 -4.37 7.13 -11.18
N THR A 328 -4.52 8.44 -10.96
CA THR A 328 -4.97 9.01 -9.69
C THR A 328 -6.37 8.50 -9.32
N LEU A 329 -7.30 8.50 -10.28
CA LEU A 329 -8.66 8.05 -10.06
C LEU A 329 -8.72 6.55 -9.77
N ALA A 330 -7.98 5.74 -10.54
CA ALA A 330 -7.86 4.30 -10.31
C ALA A 330 -7.22 3.96 -8.96
N ARG A 331 -6.25 4.75 -8.51
CA ARG A 331 -5.63 4.60 -7.18
C ARG A 331 -6.62 4.88 -6.07
N LEU A 332 -7.40 5.96 -6.17
CA LEU A 332 -8.42 6.31 -5.18
C LEU A 332 -9.50 5.22 -5.11
N GLN A 333 -9.97 4.77 -6.28
CA GLN A 333 -10.91 3.66 -6.40
C GLN A 333 -10.39 2.41 -5.69
N TYR A 334 -9.15 2.00 -6.00
CA TYR A 334 -8.53 0.85 -5.35
C TYR A 334 -8.42 1.02 -3.83
N THR A 335 -8.04 2.22 -3.37
CA THR A 335 -7.90 2.53 -1.94
C THR A 335 -9.23 2.36 -1.20
N VAL A 336 -10.33 2.86 -1.77
CA VAL A 336 -11.69 2.68 -1.21
C VAL A 336 -12.06 1.20 -1.14
N ILE A 337 -11.83 0.44 -2.21
CA ILE A 337 -12.12 -1.01 -2.25
C ILE A 337 -11.34 -1.78 -1.17
N ARG A 338 -10.10 -1.37 -0.86
CA ARG A 338 -9.27 -2.03 0.18
C ARG A 338 -9.79 -1.80 1.60
N GLN A 339 -10.62 -0.79 1.84
CA GLN A 339 -11.22 -0.54 3.16
C GLN A 339 -12.11 -1.70 3.62
N LEU A 340 -12.69 -2.46 2.68
CA LEU A 340 -13.48 -3.66 2.96
C LEU A 340 -12.70 -4.74 3.73
N ASP A 341 -11.36 -4.77 3.67
CA ASP A 341 -10.55 -5.73 4.43
C ASP A 341 -10.89 -5.69 5.92
N MET A 342 -11.00 -4.50 6.48
CA MET A 342 -11.21 -4.33 7.91
C MET A 342 -12.60 -4.84 8.30
N LEU A 343 -13.64 -4.48 7.54
CA LEU A 343 -15.01 -4.97 7.81
C LEU A 343 -15.08 -6.50 7.70
N TYR A 344 -14.43 -7.06 6.68
CA TYR A 344 -14.36 -8.49 6.43
C TYR A 344 -13.63 -9.24 7.56
N HIS A 345 -12.42 -8.82 7.92
CA HIS A 345 -11.62 -9.49 8.95
C HIS A 345 -12.21 -9.34 10.35
N ARG A 346 -12.93 -8.25 10.62
CA ARG A 346 -13.64 -8.00 11.87
C ARG A 346 -15.01 -8.69 11.94
N ARG A 347 -15.44 -9.39 10.87
CA ARG A 347 -16.73 -10.07 10.77
C ARG A 347 -17.93 -9.14 11.02
N LEU A 348 -17.84 -7.90 10.50
CA LEU A 348 -18.88 -6.88 10.64
C LEU A 348 -19.89 -6.89 9.48
N LEU A 349 -19.64 -7.70 8.46
CA LEU A 349 -20.49 -7.84 7.28
C LEU A 349 -21.42 -9.05 7.42
N LYS A 350 -22.58 -8.98 6.77
CA LYS A 350 -23.48 -10.14 6.62
C LYS A 350 -22.79 -11.23 5.79
N ASP A 351 -23.20 -12.49 5.96
CA ASP A 351 -22.57 -13.62 5.27
C ASP A 351 -22.57 -13.46 3.74
N GLU A 352 -23.67 -12.96 3.17
CA GLU A 352 -23.81 -12.66 1.74
C GLU A 352 -22.77 -11.63 1.26
N GLN A 353 -22.65 -10.50 1.98
CA GLN A 353 -21.68 -9.44 1.68
C GLN A 353 -20.23 -9.91 1.84
N SER A 354 -19.96 -10.72 2.86
CA SER A 354 -18.63 -11.25 3.19
C SER A 354 -18.04 -12.08 2.04
N VAL A 355 -18.88 -12.84 1.32
CA VAL A 355 -18.46 -13.65 0.16
C VAL A 355 -17.99 -12.79 -1.02
N GLU A 356 -18.53 -11.57 -1.17
CA GLU A 356 -18.22 -10.69 -2.30
C GLU A 356 -16.90 -9.92 -2.15
N VAL A 357 -16.44 -9.69 -0.90
CA VAL A 357 -15.27 -8.83 -0.62
C VAL A 357 -14.01 -9.29 -1.36
N ARG A 358 -13.62 -10.57 -1.21
CA ARG A 358 -12.38 -11.08 -1.80
C ARG A 358 -12.39 -11.04 -3.34
N PRO A 359 -13.47 -11.49 -4.03
CA PRO A 359 -13.60 -11.32 -5.48
C PRO A 359 -13.46 -9.88 -5.96
N ILE A 360 -14.13 -8.93 -5.31
CA ILE A 360 -14.07 -7.50 -5.66
C ILE A 360 -12.64 -6.98 -5.56
N GLN A 361 -11.99 -7.22 -4.42
CA GLN A 361 -10.63 -6.76 -4.16
C GLN A 361 -9.61 -7.37 -5.13
N ARG A 362 -9.76 -8.65 -5.44
CA ARG A 362 -8.91 -9.33 -6.41
C ARG A 362 -9.07 -8.72 -7.79
N TRP A 363 -10.30 -8.54 -8.25
CA TRP A 363 -10.58 -7.95 -9.56
C TRP A 363 -9.93 -6.57 -9.69
N TRP A 364 -10.11 -5.70 -8.69
CA TRP A 364 -9.53 -4.36 -8.70
C TRP A 364 -8.00 -4.36 -8.63
N SER A 365 -7.40 -5.25 -7.83
CA SER A 365 -5.95 -5.40 -7.77
C SER A 365 -5.36 -5.84 -9.11
N GLU A 366 -5.96 -6.85 -9.74
CA GLU A 366 -5.54 -7.36 -11.04
C GLU A 366 -5.72 -6.30 -12.15
N ASN A 367 -6.83 -5.57 -12.12
CA ASN A 367 -7.13 -4.54 -13.10
C ASN A 367 -6.21 -3.31 -12.96
N LEU A 368 -5.90 -2.90 -11.73
CA LEU A 368 -4.96 -1.81 -11.46
C LEU A 368 -3.59 -2.08 -12.08
N ILE A 369 -3.07 -3.30 -11.85
CA ILE A 369 -1.79 -3.73 -12.40
C ILE A 369 -1.86 -3.76 -13.93
N LYS A 370 -2.90 -4.39 -14.48
CA LYS A 370 -3.05 -4.62 -15.91
C LYS A 370 -3.19 -3.31 -16.71
N VAL A 371 -4.03 -2.40 -16.23
CA VAL A 371 -4.42 -1.19 -16.96
C VAL A 371 -3.46 -0.03 -16.70
N HIS A 372 -3.01 0.16 -15.46
CA HIS A 372 -2.33 1.40 -15.03
C HIS A 372 -0.85 1.22 -14.67
N PHE A 373 -0.42 0.04 -14.20
CA PHE A 373 0.98 -0.17 -13.80
C PHE A 373 1.84 -0.78 -14.89
N ARG A 374 1.30 -1.68 -15.71
CA ARG A 374 2.10 -2.31 -16.76
C ARG A 374 2.47 -1.32 -17.86
N TYR A 375 3.76 -1.28 -18.17
CA TYR A 375 4.26 -0.55 -19.33
C TYR A 375 3.87 -1.28 -20.62
N GLN A 376 2.94 -0.69 -21.37
CA GLN A 376 2.46 -1.25 -22.63
C GLN A 376 3.19 -0.65 -23.83
N SER A 377 3.24 0.69 -23.93
CA SER A 377 3.94 1.42 -24.97
C SER A 377 4.08 2.91 -24.61
N PRO A 378 4.99 3.66 -25.26
CA PRO A 378 5.06 5.12 -25.15
C PRO A 378 3.73 5.82 -25.48
N GLN A 379 2.89 5.19 -26.30
CA GLN A 379 1.59 5.71 -26.71
C GLN A 379 0.46 5.37 -25.73
N THR A 380 0.69 4.61 -24.66
CA THR A 380 -0.40 4.21 -23.73
C THR A 380 0.03 4.17 -22.28
N SER A 381 1.30 4.41 -22.00
CA SER A 381 1.90 4.30 -20.66
C SER A 381 2.94 5.39 -20.44
N CYS A 382 3.07 5.83 -19.20
CA CYS A 382 4.05 6.81 -18.76
C CYS A 382 4.66 6.29 -17.44
N SER A 383 5.91 5.84 -17.49
CA SER A 383 6.59 5.19 -16.37
C SER A 383 6.64 6.05 -15.11
N GLU A 384 6.76 7.36 -15.30
CA GLU A 384 6.87 8.32 -14.21
C GLU A 384 5.54 8.50 -13.49
N VAL A 385 4.44 8.49 -14.24
CA VAL A 385 3.09 8.48 -13.67
C VAL A 385 2.86 7.19 -12.88
N THR A 386 3.25 6.03 -13.43
CA THR A 386 3.16 4.75 -12.73
C THR A 386 3.95 4.79 -11.42
N TYR A 387 5.19 5.30 -11.44
CA TYR A 387 6.01 5.42 -10.25
C TYR A 387 5.38 6.31 -9.19
N MET A 388 4.93 7.52 -9.56
CA MET A 388 4.23 8.43 -8.64
C MET A 388 2.98 7.79 -8.03
N MET A 389 2.23 7.02 -8.84
CA MET A 389 1.03 6.35 -8.37
C MET A 389 1.36 5.29 -7.32
N ILE A 390 2.38 4.45 -7.58
CA ILE A 390 2.82 3.40 -6.64
C ILE A 390 3.34 4.00 -5.34
N ASP A 391 4.17 5.05 -5.41
CA ASP A 391 4.71 5.73 -4.22
C ASP A 391 3.61 6.39 -3.37
N SER A 392 2.52 6.82 -4.00
CA SER A 392 1.36 7.41 -3.31
C SER A 392 0.32 6.39 -2.81
N LEU A 393 0.56 5.08 -2.94
CA LEU A 393 -0.33 4.06 -2.36
C LEU A 393 -0.23 4.06 -0.84
N THR A 394 -1.36 3.84 -0.17
CA THR A 394 -1.37 3.64 1.28
C THR A 394 -0.75 2.29 1.63
N TYR A 395 -0.26 2.14 2.86
CA TYR A 395 0.27 0.87 3.37
C TYR A 395 -0.72 -0.30 3.17
N GLN A 396 -2.01 -0.06 3.44
CA GLN A 396 -3.08 -1.06 3.24
C GLN A 396 -3.25 -1.45 1.77
N ALA A 397 -3.14 -0.50 0.85
CA ALA A 397 -3.23 -0.77 -0.58
C ALA A 397 -2.01 -1.56 -1.09
N CYS A 398 -0.81 -1.20 -0.65
CA CYS A 398 0.41 -1.97 -0.95
C CYS A 398 0.32 -3.40 -0.41
N ASN A 399 -0.16 -3.58 0.82
CA ASN A 399 -0.35 -4.89 1.41
C ASN A 399 -1.36 -5.74 0.64
N GLY A 400 -2.43 -5.15 0.11
CA GLY A 400 -3.38 -5.86 -0.75
C GLY A 400 -2.77 -6.43 -2.02
N LEU A 401 -1.92 -5.64 -2.70
CA LEU A 401 -1.19 -6.11 -3.89
C LEU A 401 -0.15 -7.19 -3.53
N ASN A 402 0.55 -7.01 -2.42
CA ASN A 402 1.51 -7.99 -1.91
C ASN A 402 0.83 -9.31 -1.53
N ASP A 403 -0.32 -9.25 -0.88
CA ASP A 403 -1.12 -10.43 -0.52
C ASP A 403 -1.64 -11.17 -1.75
N LEU A 404 -2.10 -10.44 -2.77
CA LEU A 404 -2.46 -11.05 -4.05
C LEU A 404 -1.28 -11.81 -4.66
N ALA A 405 -0.11 -11.15 -4.76
CA ALA A 405 1.07 -11.76 -5.35
C ALA A 405 1.58 -12.96 -4.54
N ARG A 406 1.63 -12.85 -3.20
CA ARG A 406 2.18 -13.86 -2.30
C ARG A 406 1.20 -15.00 -2.01
N LYS A 407 -0.03 -14.71 -1.59
CA LYS A 407 -0.99 -15.73 -1.13
C LYS A 407 -1.71 -16.42 -2.28
N ILE A 408 -1.94 -15.72 -3.40
CA ILE A 408 -2.72 -16.26 -4.53
C ILE A 408 -1.79 -16.70 -5.66
N TRP A 409 -1.01 -15.79 -6.23
CA TRP A 409 -0.24 -16.11 -7.43
C TRP A 409 0.98 -16.99 -7.14
N LEU A 410 1.77 -16.69 -6.10
CA LEU A 410 2.92 -17.53 -5.72
C LEU A 410 2.47 -18.91 -5.24
N SER A 411 1.34 -18.99 -4.52
CA SER A 411 0.71 -20.27 -4.16
C SER A 411 0.33 -21.09 -5.40
N LYS A 412 -0.24 -20.45 -6.44
CA LYS A 412 -0.49 -21.10 -7.73
C LYS A 412 0.81 -21.61 -8.37
N LEU A 413 1.87 -20.81 -8.39
CA LEU A 413 3.18 -21.20 -8.95
C LEU A 413 3.84 -22.36 -8.20
N SER A 414 3.59 -22.50 -6.90
CA SER A 414 4.11 -23.64 -6.13
C SER A 414 3.55 -24.99 -6.64
N LYS A 415 2.36 -24.96 -7.25
CA LYS A 415 1.71 -26.12 -7.88
C LYS A 415 2.06 -26.24 -9.35
N ASP A 416 2.08 -25.11 -10.05
CA ASP A 416 2.29 -25.00 -11.50
C ASP A 416 3.52 -24.12 -11.83
N PRO A 417 4.76 -24.60 -11.58
CA PRO A 417 5.97 -23.81 -11.77
C PRO A 417 6.31 -23.51 -13.24
N TRP A 418 5.57 -24.11 -14.18
CA TRP A 418 5.68 -23.90 -15.62
C TRP A 418 4.86 -22.71 -16.13
N ASP A 419 3.96 -22.12 -15.31
CA ASP A 419 3.12 -20.97 -15.70
C ASP A 419 3.95 -19.66 -15.67
N PHE A 420 4.66 -19.39 -16.76
CA PHE A 420 5.56 -18.24 -16.84
C PHE A 420 4.80 -16.91 -16.84
N ALA A 421 3.55 -16.87 -17.28
CA ALA A 421 2.74 -15.65 -17.17
C ALA A 421 2.51 -15.25 -15.71
N VAL A 422 2.14 -16.19 -14.83
CA VAL A 422 1.99 -15.89 -13.40
C VAL A 422 3.34 -15.58 -12.76
N MET A 423 4.40 -16.25 -13.19
CA MET A 423 5.76 -16.02 -12.72
C MET A 423 6.23 -14.58 -12.96
N LEU A 424 6.03 -14.09 -14.18
CA LEU A 424 6.36 -12.72 -14.57
C LEU A 424 5.51 -11.70 -13.78
N LYS A 425 4.21 -11.96 -13.62
CA LYS A 425 3.31 -11.10 -12.83
C LYS A 425 3.73 -10.98 -11.36
N CYS A 426 4.05 -12.10 -10.71
CA CYS A 426 4.55 -12.12 -9.34
C CYS A 426 5.82 -11.29 -9.20
N MET A 427 6.81 -11.58 -10.06
CA MET A 427 8.10 -10.90 -9.99
C MET A 427 7.96 -9.41 -10.28
N PHE A 428 7.14 -9.03 -11.26
CA PHE A 428 6.84 -7.63 -11.56
C PHE A 428 6.31 -6.88 -10.33
N VAL A 429 5.29 -7.43 -9.64
CA VAL A 429 4.71 -6.79 -8.44
C VAL A 429 5.73 -6.70 -7.30
N PHE A 430 6.40 -7.81 -6.98
CA PHE A 430 7.36 -7.81 -5.87
C PHE A 430 8.49 -6.81 -6.07
N GLN A 431 8.98 -6.67 -7.30
CA GLN A 431 10.05 -5.74 -7.60
C GLN A 431 9.57 -4.29 -7.66
N GLN A 432 8.41 -4.01 -8.27
CA GLN A 432 7.85 -2.65 -8.30
C GLN A 432 7.53 -2.13 -6.89
N LEU A 433 7.03 -2.99 -6.00
CA LEU A 433 6.72 -2.64 -4.61
C LEU A 433 7.94 -2.75 -3.68
N ARG A 434 9.11 -3.17 -4.19
CA ARG A 434 10.33 -3.43 -3.40
C ARG A 434 10.08 -4.36 -2.20
N ASN A 435 9.26 -5.38 -2.40
CA ASN A 435 8.91 -6.35 -1.36
C ASN A 435 9.99 -7.44 -1.26
N GLU A 436 11.00 -7.20 -0.42
CA GLU A 436 12.13 -8.11 -0.21
C GLU A 436 11.67 -9.53 0.18
N TRP A 437 10.71 -9.64 1.10
CA TRP A 437 10.20 -10.95 1.55
C TRP A 437 9.47 -11.70 0.44
N GLY A 438 8.71 -11.00 -0.40
CA GLY A 438 8.08 -11.59 -1.59
C GLY A 438 9.11 -12.11 -2.59
N ILE A 439 10.21 -11.38 -2.78
CA ILE A 439 11.33 -11.79 -3.65
C ILE A 439 12.03 -13.04 -3.09
N GLU A 440 12.27 -13.08 -1.78
CA GLU A 440 12.87 -14.23 -1.10
C GLU A 440 11.95 -15.47 -1.16
N ASP A 441 10.67 -15.30 -0.87
CA ASP A 441 9.67 -16.36 -0.95
C ASP A 441 9.59 -16.92 -2.38
N PHE A 442 9.56 -16.04 -3.39
CA PHE A 442 9.64 -16.46 -4.79
C PHE A 442 10.91 -17.25 -5.07
N SER A 443 12.08 -16.78 -4.62
CA SER A 443 13.36 -17.47 -4.79
C SER A 443 13.36 -18.85 -4.13
N ARG A 444 12.76 -18.97 -2.93
CA ARG A 444 12.62 -20.24 -2.20
C ARG A 444 11.74 -21.22 -2.95
N GLU A 445 10.57 -20.78 -3.41
CA GLU A 445 9.66 -21.61 -4.22
C GLU A 445 10.32 -22.09 -5.51
N MET A 446 11.02 -21.20 -6.22
CA MET A 446 11.74 -21.56 -7.44
C MET A 446 13.00 -22.41 -7.19
N SER A 447 13.41 -22.61 -5.94
CA SER A 447 14.53 -23.48 -5.58
C SER A 447 14.11 -24.92 -5.23
N LYS A 448 12.80 -25.21 -5.18
CA LYS A 448 12.28 -26.54 -4.89
C LYS A 448 12.67 -27.51 -6.01
N ARG A 449 13.47 -28.51 -5.64
CA ARG A 449 14.02 -29.50 -6.56
C ARG A 449 13.02 -30.63 -6.77
N ILE A 450 13.01 -31.18 -7.97
CA ILE A 450 12.33 -32.43 -8.27
C ILE A 450 13.35 -33.49 -8.70
N THR A 451 13.08 -34.74 -8.35
CA THR A 451 13.88 -35.89 -8.79
C THR A 451 13.27 -36.45 -10.07
N LEU A 452 14.10 -36.63 -11.10
CA LEU A 452 13.69 -37.22 -12.38
C LEU A 452 13.93 -38.74 -12.34
N SER A 453 12.95 -39.51 -12.80
CA SER A 453 13.10 -40.97 -12.97
C SER A 453 14.12 -41.31 -14.05
N HIS A 454 14.15 -40.53 -15.13
CA HIS A 454 15.15 -40.60 -16.19
C HIS A 454 15.51 -39.18 -16.69
N PRO A 455 16.75 -38.95 -17.17
CA PRO A 455 17.19 -37.67 -17.73
C PRO A 455 16.21 -37.09 -18.74
N GLU A 456 15.75 -37.90 -19.69
CA GLU A 456 14.88 -37.45 -20.79
C GLU A 456 13.50 -36.94 -20.33
N ASN A 457 13.09 -37.22 -19.08
CA ASN A 457 11.81 -36.83 -18.51
C ASN A 457 11.81 -35.40 -17.93
N LEU A 458 12.65 -34.49 -18.43
CA LEU A 458 12.70 -33.11 -17.95
C LEU A 458 11.34 -32.41 -18.23
N PRO A 459 10.57 -32.02 -17.20
CA PRO A 459 9.28 -31.39 -17.44
C PRO A 459 9.45 -29.99 -18.04
N VAL A 460 8.45 -29.56 -18.80
CA VAL A 460 8.39 -28.19 -19.32
C VAL A 460 8.47 -27.20 -18.16
N GLY A 461 9.24 -26.13 -18.32
CA GLY A 461 9.44 -25.12 -17.28
C GLY A 461 10.48 -25.50 -16.22
N PHE A 462 11.17 -26.63 -16.37
CA PHE A 462 12.30 -27.04 -15.53
C PHE A 462 13.63 -27.01 -16.27
N SER A 463 14.72 -26.91 -15.52
CA SER A 463 16.10 -27.03 -16.00
C SER A 463 16.90 -27.95 -15.07
N TYR A 464 17.84 -28.69 -15.64
CA TYR A 464 18.70 -29.59 -14.87
C TYR A 464 19.50 -28.85 -13.79
N PHE A 465 19.65 -29.50 -12.64
CA PHE A 465 20.37 -29.00 -11.48
C PHE A 465 21.43 -30.02 -11.06
N TYR A 466 22.72 -29.69 -11.20
CA TYR A 466 23.86 -30.54 -10.83
C TYR A 466 23.72 -32.02 -11.27
N GLY A 467 23.79 -32.27 -12.58
CA GLY A 467 23.62 -33.59 -13.18
C GLY A 467 22.24 -33.78 -13.82
N TYR A 468 21.95 -35.00 -14.27
CA TYR A 468 20.78 -35.29 -15.11
C TYR A 468 19.55 -35.83 -14.36
N TYR A 469 19.63 -36.05 -13.05
CA TYR A 469 18.55 -36.68 -12.26
C TYR A 469 17.81 -35.71 -11.33
N GLN A 470 18.21 -34.44 -11.30
CA GLN A 470 17.54 -33.39 -10.53
C GLN A 470 17.22 -32.22 -11.45
N ALA A 471 16.05 -31.64 -11.25
CA ALA A 471 15.62 -30.45 -11.98
C ALA A 471 15.05 -29.39 -11.03
N ILE A 472 15.17 -28.14 -11.43
CA ILE A 472 14.63 -26.98 -10.74
C ILE A 472 13.77 -26.13 -11.70
N PRO A 473 12.77 -25.41 -11.19
CA PRO A 473 12.02 -24.45 -11.98
C PRO A 473 12.94 -23.47 -12.70
N VAL A 474 12.68 -23.20 -13.98
CA VAL A 474 13.39 -22.20 -14.78
C VAL A 474 13.23 -20.80 -14.19
N GLY A 475 12.15 -20.56 -13.44
CA GLY A 475 11.96 -19.33 -12.66
C GLY A 475 13.10 -19.01 -11.69
N LYS A 476 13.92 -19.99 -11.29
CA LYS A 476 15.13 -19.73 -10.50
C LYS A 476 16.10 -18.82 -11.25
N ARG A 477 16.15 -18.90 -12.57
CA ARG A 477 16.95 -18.01 -13.42
C ARG A 477 16.52 -16.55 -13.25
N LEU A 478 15.22 -16.30 -13.11
CA LEU A 478 14.69 -14.96 -12.88
C LEU A 478 15.06 -14.44 -11.48
N SER A 479 14.95 -15.27 -10.44
CA SER A 479 15.43 -14.89 -9.09
C SER A 479 16.93 -14.61 -9.07
N LEU A 480 17.73 -15.45 -9.74
CA LEU A 480 19.17 -15.27 -9.83
C LEU A 480 19.55 -14.02 -10.64
N PHE A 481 18.76 -13.65 -11.65
CA PHE A 481 18.96 -12.39 -12.38
C PHE A 481 18.95 -11.20 -11.42
N PHE A 482 17.88 -11.05 -10.63
CA PHE A 482 17.77 -9.94 -9.67
C PHE A 482 18.82 -10.03 -8.56
N TYR A 483 19.08 -11.23 -8.02
CA TYR A 483 20.16 -11.43 -7.04
C TYR A 483 21.52 -10.94 -7.56
N PHE A 484 21.88 -11.31 -8.79
CA PHE A 484 23.14 -10.87 -9.40
C PHE A 484 23.12 -9.38 -9.78
N LEU A 485 21.97 -8.84 -10.17
CA LEU A 485 21.79 -7.42 -10.43
C LEU A 485 22.09 -6.60 -9.16
N TYR A 486 21.45 -6.91 -8.04
CA TYR A 486 21.64 -6.24 -6.75
C TYR A 486 23.02 -6.47 -6.13
N SER A 487 23.68 -7.55 -6.51
CA SER A 487 25.05 -7.83 -6.10
C SER A 487 26.11 -7.27 -7.06
N ASN A 488 25.73 -6.41 -8.02
CA ASN A 488 26.62 -5.81 -9.02
C ASN A 488 27.37 -6.82 -9.92
N TYR A 489 26.84 -8.04 -10.10
CA TYR A 489 27.35 -9.06 -11.01
C TYR A 489 26.60 -9.09 -12.34
N ILE A 490 26.61 -7.97 -13.06
CA ILE A 490 25.76 -7.74 -14.24
C ILE A 490 25.92 -8.79 -15.35
N ILE A 491 27.15 -9.21 -15.68
CA ILE A 491 27.37 -10.25 -16.71
C ILE A 491 26.67 -11.57 -16.32
N LYS A 492 26.71 -11.94 -15.04
CA LYS A 492 25.99 -13.12 -14.55
C LYS A 492 24.49 -12.90 -14.60
N ALA A 493 24.01 -11.72 -14.23
CA ALA A 493 22.60 -11.35 -14.33
C ALA A 493 22.10 -11.50 -15.79
N ILE A 494 22.75 -10.84 -16.75
CA ILE A 494 22.45 -10.93 -18.18
C ILE A 494 22.42 -12.39 -18.65
N THR A 495 23.35 -13.22 -18.18
CA THR A 495 23.41 -14.65 -18.53
C THR A 495 22.21 -15.43 -17.99
N GLN A 496 21.77 -15.19 -16.75
CA GLN A 496 20.57 -15.87 -16.22
C GLN A 496 19.32 -15.47 -16.99
N LEU A 497 19.17 -14.17 -17.25
CA LEU A 497 18.01 -13.64 -17.97
C LEU A 497 17.98 -14.11 -19.43
N LYS A 498 19.14 -14.20 -20.08
CA LYS A 498 19.31 -14.81 -21.42
C LYS A 498 18.70 -16.20 -21.50
N LEU A 499 19.05 -17.07 -20.54
CA LEU A 499 18.59 -18.46 -20.47
C LEU A 499 17.08 -18.54 -20.20
N PHE A 500 16.57 -17.68 -19.31
CA PHE A 500 15.14 -17.60 -19.02
C PHE A 500 14.34 -17.21 -20.29
N ILE A 501 14.74 -16.12 -20.96
CA ILE A 501 14.09 -15.63 -22.18
C ILE A 501 14.14 -16.71 -23.27
N GLN A 502 15.26 -17.42 -23.41
CA GLN A 502 15.39 -18.48 -24.40
C GLN A 502 14.39 -19.63 -24.16
N CYS A 503 14.25 -20.06 -22.90
CA CYS A 503 13.30 -21.09 -22.52
C CYS A 503 11.86 -20.64 -22.77
N ALA A 504 11.54 -19.40 -22.40
CA ALA A 504 10.24 -18.77 -22.59
C ALA A 504 9.83 -18.75 -24.08
N ILE A 505 10.71 -18.26 -24.96
CA ILE A 505 10.43 -18.19 -26.41
C ILE A 505 10.31 -19.58 -27.03
N ASN A 506 11.15 -20.54 -26.60
CA ASN A 506 11.14 -21.89 -27.17
C ASN A 506 9.89 -22.70 -26.82
N ASN A 507 9.23 -22.41 -25.71
CA ASN A 507 8.14 -23.21 -25.16
C ASN A 507 6.87 -22.38 -24.90
N TYR A 508 6.70 -21.23 -25.56
CA TYR A 508 5.73 -20.20 -25.18
C TYR A 508 4.29 -20.72 -24.95
N GLU A 509 3.80 -21.65 -25.77
CA GLU A 509 2.47 -22.27 -25.59
C GLU A 509 2.42 -23.12 -24.32
N LEU A 510 3.44 -23.96 -24.13
CA LEU A 510 3.54 -24.91 -23.03
C LEU A 510 3.82 -24.23 -21.68
N VAL A 511 4.35 -23.00 -21.69
CA VAL A 511 4.60 -22.19 -20.47
C VAL A 511 3.59 -21.06 -20.26
N ASN A 512 2.43 -21.13 -20.94
CA ASN A 512 1.31 -20.20 -20.77
C ASN A 512 1.64 -18.72 -21.08
N LEU A 513 2.51 -18.45 -22.07
CA LEU A 513 2.88 -17.09 -22.49
C LEU A 513 2.02 -16.54 -23.63
N ASN A 514 1.01 -17.27 -24.10
CA ASN A 514 0.19 -16.96 -25.29
C ASN A 514 -0.82 -15.80 -25.13
N ASN A 515 -0.59 -14.85 -24.22
CA ASN A 515 -1.43 -13.67 -24.05
C ASN A 515 -0.60 -12.38 -24.12
N THR A 516 -1.26 -11.28 -24.49
CA THR A 516 -0.60 -9.97 -24.70
C THR A 516 0.13 -9.47 -23.47
N ASP A 517 -0.47 -9.61 -22.28
CA ASP A 517 0.14 -9.19 -21.02
C ASP A 517 1.47 -9.92 -20.78
N ALA A 518 1.47 -11.25 -20.91
CA ALA A 518 2.63 -12.09 -20.65
C ALA A 518 3.77 -11.87 -21.65
N PHE A 519 3.45 -11.73 -22.94
CA PHE A 519 4.44 -11.32 -23.94
C PHE A 519 4.96 -9.90 -23.67
N GLY A 520 4.10 -8.97 -23.24
CA GLY A 520 4.51 -7.62 -22.86
C GLY A 520 5.50 -7.62 -21.70
N ASP A 521 5.26 -8.44 -20.66
CA ASP A 521 6.16 -8.61 -19.53
C ASP A 521 7.50 -9.26 -19.96
N LEU A 522 7.46 -10.26 -20.86
CA LEU A 522 8.67 -10.86 -21.44
C LEU A 522 9.49 -9.85 -22.26
N VAL A 523 8.84 -9.02 -23.07
CA VAL A 523 9.51 -7.97 -23.84
C VAL A 523 10.13 -6.91 -22.93
N SER A 524 9.48 -6.55 -21.81
CA SER A 524 10.07 -5.67 -20.80
C SER A 524 11.38 -6.25 -20.24
N LEU A 525 11.47 -7.56 -20.03
CA LEU A 525 12.73 -8.22 -19.62
C LEU A 525 13.78 -8.22 -20.74
N MET A 526 13.38 -8.34 -22.01
CA MET A 526 14.30 -8.24 -23.15
C MET A 526 14.86 -6.83 -23.29
N GLU A 527 14.01 -5.81 -23.15
CA GLU A 527 14.39 -4.39 -23.13
C GLU A 527 15.36 -4.10 -21.97
N PHE A 528 15.08 -4.62 -20.77
CA PHE A 528 15.98 -4.49 -19.63
C PHE A 528 17.34 -5.17 -19.88
N ARG A 529 17.33 -6.42 -20.37
CA ARG A 529 18.57 -7.16 -20.69
C ARG A 529 19.44 -6.40 -21.69
N VAL A 530 18.84 -5.89 -22.77
CA VAL A 530 19.57 -5.14 -23.81
C VAL A 530 20.08 -3.81 -23.27
N SER A 531 19.30 -3.12 -22.44
CA SER A 531 19.73 -1.88 -21.77
C SER A 531 20.94 -2.10 -20.87
N LEU A 532 20.97 -3.21 -20.11
CA LEU A 532 22.14 -3.59 -19.31
C LEU A 532 23.36 -3.91 -20.18
N ILE A 533 23.18 -4.61 -21.32
CA ILE A 533 24.28 -4.90 -22.25
C ILE A 533 24.91 -3.60 -22.75
N PHE A 534 24.11 -2.59 -23.14
CA PHE A 534 24.64 -1.30 -23.57
C PHE A 534 25.40 -0.57 -22.46
N ALA A 535 24.89 -0.62 -21.22
CA ALA A 535 25.52 0.05 -20.08
C ALA A 535 26.91 -0.52 -19.73
N ILE A 536 27.17 -1.81 -19.98
CA ILE A 536 28.50 -2.44 -19.75
C ILE A 536 29.33 -2.62 -21.04
N GLY A 537 29.02 -1.88 -22.09
CA GLY A 537 29.72 -1.93 -23.37
C GLY A 537 31.21 -1.57 -23.24
N PRO A 538 32.12 -2.26 -23.96
CA PRO A 538 33.54 -1.95 -23.92
C PRO A 538 33.86 -0.62 -24.62
N GLY A 539 34.64 0.23 -23.95
CA GLY A 539 35.33 1.37 -24.57
C GLY A 539 34.48 2.64 -24.78
N TYR A 540 33.20 2.64 -24.41
CA TYR A 540 32.33 3.80 -24.52
C TYR A 540 31.71 4.14 -23.18
N CYS A 541 31.75 5.43 -22.83
CA CYS A 541 31.09 5.97 -21.64
C CYS A 541 29.64 6.39 -21.91
N ASP A 542 29.11 6.11 -23.11
CA ASP A 542 27.81 6.57 -23.55
C ASP A 542 26.98 5.56 -24.34
N PHE A 543 25.67 5.59 -24.07
CA PHE A 543 24.65 4.80 -24.75
C PHE A 543 23.36 5.61 -24.92
N CYS A 544 22.46 5.13 -25.77
CA CYS A 544 21.23 5.81 -26.14
C CYS A 544 20.03 4.91 -25.85
N LEU A 545 19.10 5.37 -25.03
CA LEU A 545 17.90 4.64 -24.61
C LEU A 545 16.68 5.55 -24.53
N PRO A 546 15.46 5.02 -24.66
CA PRO A 546 14.24 5.73 -24.29
C PRO A 546 14.27 6.13 -22.81
N ARG A 547 13.70 7.29 -22.48
CA ARG A 547 13.55 7.77 -21.10
C ARG A 547 12.78 6.77 -20.25
N SER A 548 11.72 6.18 -20.79
CA SER A 548 10.91 5.16 -20.09
C SER A 548 11.74 3.96 -19.63
N TYR A 549 12.78 3.56 -20.37
CA TYR A 549 13.65 2.45 -20.00
C TYR A 549 14.56 2.82 -18.84
N LEU A 550 15.05 4.06 -18.80
CA LEU A 550 15.86 4.55 -17.68
C LEU A 550 15.04 4.54 -16.38
N VAL A 551 13.81 5.03 -16.43
CA VAL A 551 12.90 5.02 -15.28
C VAL A 551 12.53 3.59 -14.89
N ASN A 552 12.00 2.79 -15.82
CA ASN A 552 11.50 1.44 -15.52
C ASN A 552 12.59 0.47 -15.05
N TYR A 553 13.83 0.62 -15.50
CA TYR A 553 14.85 -0.43 -15.33
C TYR A 553 16.01 -0.04 -14.43
N PHE A 554 16.40 1.24 -14.42
CA PHE A 554 17.51 1.71 -13.58
C PHE A 554 17.00 2.36 -12.30
N ASP A 555 15.93 3.16 -12.37
CA ASP A 555 15.38 3.85 -11.20
C ASP A 555 14.50 2.93 -10.33
N VAL A 556 13.52 2.25 -10.94
CA VAL A 556 12.58 1.37 -10.22
C VAL A 556 13.29 0.20 -9.54
N PHE A 557 14.12 -0.54 -10.28
CA PHE A 557 14.86 -1.69 -9.77
C PHE A 557 16.19 -1.31 -9.15
N THR A 558 16.43 -0.03 -8.83
CA THR A 558 17.65 0.45 -8.17
C THR A 558 18.93 -0.16 -8.74
N ALA A 559 18.95 -0.41 -10.05
CA ALA A 559 20.12 -0.98 -10.69
C ALA A 559 21.15 0.14 -10.69
N GLU A 560 22.18 0.02 -9.85
CA GLU A 560 23.20 1.05 -9.73
C GLU A 560 23.66 1.42 -11.14
N PRO A 561 23.53 2.70 -11.56
CA PRO A 561 24.02 3.12 -12.85
C PRO A 561 25.50 2.80 -12.87
N LEU A 562 25.87 1.92 -13.79
CA LEU A 562 27.10 1.16 -13.73
C LEU A 562 28.28 2.12 -13.85
N VAL A 563 28.90 2.44 -12.71
CA VAL A 563 30.14 3.21 -12.66
C VAL A 563 31.20 2.34 -13.33
N LEU A 564 31.73 2.82 -14.46
CA LEU A 564 32.69 2.11 -15.31
C LEU A 564 34.01 1.82 -14.56
N GLN A 565 34.01 0.79 -13.71
CA GLN A 565 35.24 0.11 -13.32
C GLN A 565 35.55 -0.91 -14.42
N THR A 566 36.64 -0.70 -15.15
CA THR A 566 37.08 -1.49 -16.32
C THR A 566 37.13 -3.01 -16.09
N LYS A 567 37.13 -3.47 -14.84
CA LYS A 567 37.05 -4.89 -14.44
C LYS A 567 35.70 -5.57 -14.70
N TYR A 568 34.61 -4.83 -14.87
CA TYR A 568 33.24 -5.38 -14.97
C TYR A 568 32.60 -5.25 -16.37
N CYS A 569 33.32 -4.70 -17.34
CA CYS A 569 32.85 -4.58 -18.73
C CYS A 569 33.02 -5.89 -19.51
N TYR A 570 32.21 -6.08 -20.54
CA TYR A 570 32.44 -7.16 -21.50
C TYR A 570 33.76 -6.95 -22.28
N ARG A 571 34.46 -8.04 -22.59
CA ARG A 571 35.41 -8.04 -23.71
C ARG A 571 34.64 -7.83 -25.02
N ARG A 572 35.26 -7.16 -26.00
CA ARG A 572 34.60 -6.81 -27.27
C ARG A 572 33.93 -8.01 -27.95
N ASP A 573 34.59 -9.16 -28.01
CA ASP A 573 34.02 -10.37 -28.63
C ASP A 573 32.79 -10.91 -27.89
N ASN A 574 32.84 -10.89 -26.55
CA ASN A 574 31.72 -11.34 -25.71
C ASN A 574 30.54 -10.36 -25.83
N TYR A 575 30.81 -9.06 -25.84
CA TYR A 575 29.80 -8.02 -26.06
C TYR A 575 29.09 -8.22 -27.42
N CYS A 576 29.86 -8.32 -28.51
CA CYS A 576 29.32 -8.55 -29.85
C CYS A 576 28.51 -9.86 -29.93
N SER A 577 28.96 -10.90 -29.23
CA SER A 577 28.25 -12.18 -29.14
C SER A 577 26.91 -12.05 -28.42
N GLU A 578 26.84 -11.29 -27.33
CA GLU A 578 25.61 -11.04 -26.59
C GLU A 578 24.62 -10.15 -27.36
N ILE A 579 25.11 -9.15 -28.09
CA ILE A 579 24.28 -8.35 -29.03
C ILE A 579 23.72 -9.25 -30.13
N ARG A 580 24.56 -10.07 -30.77
CA ARG A 580 24.15 -10.99 -31.83
C ARG A 580 23.05 -11.93 -31.36
N TYR A 581 23.21 -12.49 -30.16
CA TYR A 581 22.21 -13.38 -29.55
C TYR A 581 20.91 -12.65 -29.23
N SER A 582 20.98 -11.40 -28.76
CA SER A 582 19.80 -10.58 -28.50
C SER A 582 19.00 -10.32 -29.78
N ILE A 583 19.68 -10.03 -30.89
CA ILE A 583 19.03 -9.90 -32.22
C ILE A 583 18.32 -11.20 -32.60
N GLU A 584 18.94 -12.37 -32.37
CA GLU A 584 18.35 -13.67 -32.70
C GLU A 584 17.11 -13.99 -31.85
N GLN A 585 17.13 -13.67 -30.55
CA GLN A 585 15.96 -13.82 -29.68
C GLN A 585 14.82 -12.88 -30.11
N ILE A 586 15.14 -11.61 -30.40
CA ILE A 586 14.15 -10.64 -30.88
C ILE A 586 13.57 -11.08 -32.22
N GLN A 587 14.41 -11.50 -33.16
CA GLN A 587 13.97 -12.01 -34.46
C GLN A 587 13.00 -13.18 -34.29
N LYS A 588 13.35 -14.18 -33.47
CA LYS A 588 12.51 -15.35 -33.26
C LYS A 588 11.15 -14.99 -32.69
N LEU A 589 11.11 -14.10 -31.70
CA LEU A 589 9.85 -13.63 -31.11
C LEU A 589 9.04 -12.77 -32.09
N LEU A 590 9.70 -11.90 -32.86
CA LEU A 590 9.05 -11.04 -33.84
C LEU A 590 8.40 -11.86 -34.97
N GLU A 591 9.10 -12.85 -35.50
CA GLU A 591 8.56 -13.79 -36.50
C GLU A 591 7.38 -14.59 -35.95
N LEU A 592 7.44 -15.01 -34.68
CA LEU A 592 6.33 -15.67 -34.00
C LEU A 592 5.09 -14.77 -33.94
N LEU A 593 5.22 -13.56 -33.39
CA LEU A 593 4.09 -12.65 -33.16
C LEU A 593 3.44 -12.18 -34.47
N ILE A 594 4.24 -11.99 -35.53
CA ILE A 594 3.73 -11.63 -36.86
C ILE A 594 2.94 -12.79 -37.48
N ARG A 595 3.40 -14.03 -37.29
CA ARG A 595 2.71 -15.23 -37.81
C ARG A 595 1.40 -15.52 -37.10
N GLU A 596 1.36 -15.32 -35.78
CA GLU A 596 0.16 -15.54 -34.97
C GLU A 596 -0.96 -14.53 -35.30
N ASP A 597 -0.74 -13.25 -35.02
CA ASP A 597 -1.63 -12.15 -35.41
C ASP A 597 -0.95 -10.80 -35.18
N GLU A 598 -0.44 -10.19 -36.26
CA GLU A 598 0.20 -8.87 -36.22
C GLU A 598 -0.71 -7.80 -35.58
N ARG A 599 -2.02 -7.85 -35.81
CA ARG A 599 -2.96 -6.82 -35.31
C ARG A 599 -3.18 -6.95 -33.81
N TYR A 600 -3.22 -8.19 -33.31
CA TYR A 600 -3.38 -8.47 -31.89
C TYR A 600 -2.13 -8.09 -31.09
N TYR A 601 -0.94 -8.35 -31.63
CA TYR A 601 0.35 -8.11 -30.95
C TYR A 601 1.07 -6.82 -31.38
N LEU A 602 0.38 -5.89 -32.06
CA LEU A 602 1.00 -4.73 -32.71
C LEU A 602 1.87 -3.88 -31.77
N SER A 603 1.43 -3.61 -30.53
CA SER A 603 2.21 -2.83 -29.56
C SER A 603 3.52 -3.50 -29.18
N ILE A 604 3.50 -4.82 -29.01
CA ILE A 604 4.66 -5.65 -28.67
C ILE A 604 5.62 -5.73 -29.87
N ILE A 605 5.08 -5.93 -31.08
CA ILE A 605 5.84 -5.91 -32.33
C ILE A 605 6.59 -4.58 -32.50
N LEU A 606 5.91 -3.45 -32.28
CA LEU A 606 6.54 -2.13 -32.37
C LEU A 606 7.66 -1.95 -31.34
N ARG A 607 7.47 -2.42 -30.10
CA ARG A 607 8.53 -2.40 -29.07
C ARG A 607 9.77 -3.19 -29.49
N LEU A 608 9.60 -4.39 -30.03
CA LEU A 608 10.70 -5.21 -30.53
C LEU A 608 11.43 -4.57 -31.72
N ILE A 609 10.71 -3.95 -32.66
CA ILE A 609 11.30 -3.20 -33.77
C ILE A 609 12.11 -2.02 -33.27
N ARG A 610 11.56 -1.23 -32.33
CA ARG A 610 12.25 -0.10 -31.70
C ARG A 610 13.51 -0.57 -30.97
N LEU A 611 13.47 -1.71 -30.29
CA LEU A 611 14.62 -2.32 -29.64
C LEU A 611 15.72 -2.72 -30.65
N LEU A 612 15.36 -3.24 -31.83
CA LEU A 612 16.32 -3.51 -32.91
C LEU A 612 16.96 -2.23 -33.46
N VAL A 613 16.20 -1.16 -33.63
CA VAL A 613 16.74 0.16 -34.03
C VAL A 613 17.73 0.67 -32.99
N LEU A 614 17.41 0.55 -31.69
CA LEU A 614 18.30 0.90 -30.59
C LEU A 614 19.59 0.07 -30.61
N ILE A 615 19.51 -1.24 -30.91
CA ILE A 615 20.70 -2.10 -31.08
C ILE A 615 21.56 -1.59 -32.24
N GLY A 616 20.97 -1.33 -33.41
CA GLY A 616 21.71 -0.82 -34.57
C GLY A 616 22.37 0.54 -34.29
N ARG A 617 21.73 1.40 -33.50
CA ARG A 617 22.27 2.71 -33.11
C ARG A 617 23.39 2.61 -32.06
N ASN A 618 23.21 1.81 -31.02
CA ASN A 618 24.22 1.65 -29.97
C ASN A 618 25.41 0.79 -30.42
N GLU A 619 25.21 -0.12 -31.37
CA GLU A 619 26.26 -0.96 -31.94
C GLU A 619 26.19 -0.90 -33.47
N SER A 620 26.90 0.06 -34.05
CA SER A 620 26.88 0.34 -35.50
C SER A 620 27.26 -0.88 -36.36
N SER A 621 28.12 -1.78 -35.87
CA SER A 621 28.46 -3.03 -36.57
C SER A 621 27.25 -3.96 -36.78
N SER A 622 26.20 -3.82 -35.98
CA SER A 622 24.95 -4.59 -36.10
C SER A 622 23.92 -3.95 -37.03
N SER A 623 24.14 -2.71 -37.49
CA SER A 623 23.19 -1.97 -38.34
C SER A 623 22.81 -2.75 -39.61
N PHE A 624 23.80 -3.34 -40.29
CA PHE A 624 23.55 -4.14 -41.49
C PHE A 624 22.67 -5.36 -41.19
N LYS A 625 22.90 -6.05 -40.06
CA LYS A 625 22.10 -7.23 -39.67
C LYS A 625 20.65 -6.83 -39.37
N VAL A 626 20.44 -5.69 -38.70
CA VAL A 626 19.10 -5.14 -38.43
C VAL A 626 18.38 -4.79 -39.73
N ILE A 627 19.02 -4.06 -40.64
CA ILE A 627 18.43 -3.69 -41.93
C ILE A 627 18.12 -4.93 -42.78
N SER A 628 19.01 -5.92 -42.78
CA SER A 628 18.78 -7.19 -43.47
C SER A 628 17.56 -7.94 -42.91
N LEU A 629 17.38 -7.93 -41.59
CA LEU A 629 16.22 -8.51 -40.93
C LEU A 629 14.92 -7.76 -41.29
N PHE A 630 14.94 -6.43 -41.33
CA PHE A 630 13.78 -5.66 -41.73
C PHE A 630 13.36 -5.96 -43.18
N LYS A 631 14.35 -6.09 -44.08
CA LYS A 631 14.13 -6.51 -45.47
C LYS A 631 13.61 -7.94 -45.61
N SER A 632 13.92 -8.86 -44.70
CA SER A 632 13.34 -10.21 -44.73
C SER A 632 11.90 -10.21 -44.22
N LEU A 633 11.60 -9.42 -43.19
CA LEU A 633 10.26 -9.32 -42.62
C LEU A 633 9.26 -8.65 -43.57
N ILE A 634 9.68 -7.62 -44.31
CA ILE A 634 8.77 -6.94 -45.25
C ILE A 634 8.37 -7.81 -46.44
N LYS A 635 9.22 -8.76 -46.84
CA LYS A 635 8.91 -9.71 -47.92
C LYS A 635 7.85 -10.74 -47.57
N ASN A 636 7.48 -10.87 -46.29
CA ASN A 636 6.60 -11.93 -45.83
C ASN A 636 5.10 -11.71 -46.11
N ASP A 637 4.66 -10.61 -46.74
CA ASP A 637 3.25 -10.24 -47.02
C ASP A 637 2.26 -10.23 -45.81
N LEU A 638 2.67 -10.74 -44.65
CA LEU A 638 1.92 -10.83 -43.39
C LEU A 638 1.90 -9.50 -42.61
N VAL A 639 2.66 -8.49 -43.04
CA VAL A 639 2.75 -7.19 -42.36
C VAL A 639 1.80 -6.20 -43.04
N HIS A 640 0.79 -5.75 -42.29
CA HIS A 640 -0.26 -4.86 -42.75
C HIS A 640 -0.20 -3.47 -42.12
N SER A 641 0.40 -3.32 -40.93
CA SER A 641 0.41 -2.04 -40.21
C SER A 641 1.30 -0.99 -40.91
N GLY A 642 0.72 0.17 -41.23
CA GLY A 642 1.47 1.29 -41.81
C GLY A 642 2.61 1.80 -40.91
N LYS A 643 2.40 1.83 -39.58
CA LYS A 643 3.47 2.19 -38.62
C LYS A 643 4.63 1.20 -38.68
N VAL A 644 4.36 -0.10 -38.77
CA VAL A 644 5.41 -1.13 -38.88
C VAL A 644 6.14 -1.03 -40.22
N LYS A 645 5.41 -0.89 -41.33
CA LYS A 645 5.99 -0.73 -42.68
C LYS A 645 6.95 0.46 -42.75
N LYS A 646 6.60 1.59 -42.13
CA LYS A 646 7.47 2.78 -42.05
C LYS A 646 8.87 2.46 -41.51
N TYR A 647 9.00 1.55 -40.54
CA TYR A 647 10.30 1.07 -40.07
C TYR A 647 10.92 0.05 -41.03
N LEU A 648 10.14 -0.92 -41.50
CA LEU A 648 10.71 -2.03 -42.28
C LEU A 648 11.21 -1.63 -43.68
N GLU A 649 10.65 -0.56 -44.26
CA GLU A 649 11.02 -0.04 -45.58
C GLU A 649 12.31 0.79 -45.57
N GLU A 650 12.66 1.38 -44.43
CA GLU A 650 13.82 2.25 -44.32
C GLU A 650 15.11 1.44 -44.26
N SER A 651 16.08 1.84 -45.09
CA SER A 651 17.34 1.12 -45.29
C SER A 651 18.53 1.79 -44.60
N ASN A 652 18.30 2.90 -43.91
CA ASN A 652 19.32 3.67 -43.21
C ASN A 652 19.02 3.77 -41.70
N ILE A 653 19.97 3.32 -40.87
CA ILE A 653 19.82 3.32 -39.41
C ILE A 653 19.64 4.72 -38.82
N PHE A 654 20.26 5.76 -39.41
CA PHE A 654 20.10 7.14 -38.94
C PHE A 654 18.67 7.65 -39.17
N ARG A 655 18.07 7.32 -40.32
CA ARG A 655 16.67 7.64 -40.60
C ARG A 655 15.71 6.85 -39.70
N LEU A 656 16.01 5.58 -39.43
CA LEU A 656 15.26 4.77 -38.46
C LEU A 656 15.28 5.39 -37.06
N VAL A 657 16.42 5.95 -36.63
CA VAL A 657 16.53 6.64 -35.35
C VAL A 657 15.68 7.91 -35.31
N ASN A 658 15.57 8.65 -36.43
CA ASN A 658 14.66 9.80 -36.51
C ASN A 658 13.19 9.36 -36.42
N ILE A 659 12.82 8.28 -37.12
CA ILE A 659 11.47 7.69 -37.01
C ILE A 659 11.19 7.29 -35.56
N LEU A 660 12.14 6.62 -34.89
CA LEU A 660 12.03 6.26 -33.47
C LEU A 660 11.86 7.51 -32.58
N LYS A 661 12.66 8.56 -32.80
CA LYS A 661 12.60 9.80 -32.02
C LYS A 661 11.22 10.45 -32.14
N ASP A 662 10.68 10.54 -33.35
CA ASP A 662 9.35 11.11 -33.59
C ASP A 662 8.25 10.25 -32.96
N ASP A 663 8.36 8.93 -33.09
CA ASP A 663 7.41 7.96 -32.50
C ASP A 663 7.39 7.96 -30.96
N LEU A 664 8.54 8.16 -30.31
CA LEU A 664 8.63 8.27 -28.85
C LEU A 664 8.01 9.59 -28.38
N ASN A 665 8.28 10.68 -29.11
CA ASN A 665 7.81 12.02 -28.78
C ASN A 665 6.35 12.28 -29.16
N GLU A 666 5.70 11.40 -29.95
CA GLU A 666 4.33 11.55 -30.48
C GLU A 666 3.32 12.04 -29.42
N MET A 667 3.42 11.53 -28.18
CA MET A 667 2.52 11.86 -27.08
C MET A 667 3.17 12.64 -25.93
N GLY A 668 4.46 12.95 -26.02
CA GLY A 668 5.26 13.52 -24.92
C GLY A 668 5.50 12.57 -23.72
N CYS A 669 5.03 11.32 -23.78
CA CYS A 669 5.20 10.32 -22.72
C CYS A 669 6.60 9.72 -22.66
N ASP A 670 7.36 9.76 -23.76
CA ASP A 670 8.72 9.24 -23.80
C ASP A 670 9.59 10.13 -24.70
N SER A 671 10.90 9.93 -24.63
CA SER A 671 11.87 10.62 -25.48
C SER A 671 13.16 9.80 -25.58
N LEU A 672 13.93 10.03 -26.64
CA LEU A 672 15.22 9.39 -26.80
C LEU A 672 16.31 10.17 -26.03
N VAL A 673 17.04 9.48 -25.16
CA VAL A 673 18.02 10.06 -24.24
C VAL A 673 19.41 9.47 -24.48
N ILE A 674 20.41 10.35 -24.57
CA ILE A 674 21.83 10.00 -24.56
C ILE A 674 22.29 9.98 -23.10
N VAL A 675 22.71 8.82 -22.61
CA VAL A 675 23.30 8.68 -21.29
C VAL A 675 24.82 8.73 -21.43
N HIS A 676 25.46 9.66 -20.73
CA HIS A 676 26.89 9.92 -20.83
C HIS A 676 27.54 9.98 -19.44
N TYR A 677 28.41 9.02 -19.15
CA TYR A 677 29.25 9.02 -17.96
C TYR A 677 30.44 9.98 -18.14
N GLN A 678 30.55 10.97 -17.27
CA GLN A 678 31.55 12.05 -17.33
C GLN A 678 32.95 11.56 -16.91
N TRP A 679 33.64 10.85 -17.82
CA TRP A 679 35.04 10.45 -17.62
C TRP A 679 36.02 11.20 -18.56
N GLY A 680 35.56 12.25 -19.23
CA GLY A 680 36.37 13.02 -20.18
C GLY A 680 36.36 12.39 -21.58
N GLY A 681 35.66 13.02 -22.52
CA GLY A 681 35.51 12.56 -23.90
C GLY A 681 34.29 13.22 -24.58
N ILE A 682 34.27 13.23 -25.91
CA ILE A 682 33.11 13.70 -26.69
C ILE A 682 32.16 12.52 -26.90
N THR A 683 30.84 12.75 -26.79
CA THR A 683 29.86 11.69 -27.04
C THR A 683 29.92 11.20 -28.50
N ARG A 684 29.77 9.89 -28.71
CA ARG A 684 29.64 9.28 -30.04
C ARG A 684 28.29 9.59 -30.71
N PHE A 685 27.37 10.20 -29.98
CA PHE A 685 26.05 10.59 -30.44
C PHE A 685 25.93 12.11 -30.66
N GLN A 686 27.04 12.77 -31.00
CA GLN A 686 27.10 14.23 -31.18
C GLN A 686 26.15 14.73 -32.29
N ASP A 687 25.90 13.91 -33.31
CA ASP A 687 24.88 14.13 -34.34
C ASP A 687 23.47 14.21 -33.74
N LEU A 688 23.17 13.31 -32.79
CA LEU A 688 21.88 13.27 -32.11
C LEU A 688 21.75 14.44 -31.12
N GLU A 689 22.81 14.76 -30.37
CA GLU A 689 22.87 15.95 -29.50
C GLU A 689 22.61 17.24 -30.30
N LYS A 690 23.30 17.43 -31.44
CA LYS A 690 23.13 18.60 -32.33
C LYS A 690 21.74 18.71 -32.93
N SER A 691 21.02 17.59 -33.09
CA SER A 691 19.63 17.58 -33.55
C SER A 691 18.61 17.77 -32.42
N GLY A 692 19.05 18.21 -31.23
CA GLY A 692 18.21 18.45 -30.06
C GLY A 692 17.91 17.20 -29.23
N GLY A 693 18.76 16.17 -29.30
CA GLY A 693 18.66 15.00 -28.43
C GLY A 693 18.96 15.36 -26.97
N VAL A 694 18.16 14.84 -26.04
CA VAL A 694 18.36 15.06 -24.61
C VAL A 694 19.58 14.27 -24.15
N MET A 695 20.50 14.89 -23.43
CA MET A 695 21.68 14.23 -22.89
C MET A 695 21.69 14.30 -21.36
N LEU A 696 21.73 13.12 -20.75
CA LEU A 696 21.91 12.90 -19.32
C LEU A 696 23.39 12.69 -19.04
N LYS A 697 24.00 13.65 -18.34
CA LYS A 697 25.40 13.56 -17.89
C LYS A 697 25.45 13.19 -16.41
N TYR A 698 26.29 12.24 -16.04
CA TYR A 698 26.47 11.85 -14.65
C TYR A 698 27.90 11.39 -14.34
N ASN A 699 28.31 11.51 -13.07
CA ASN A 699 29.61 11.03 -12.56
C ASN A 699 29.48 10.12 -11.33
N SER A 700 28.30 10.05 -10.72
CA SER A 700 27.93 9.19 -9.59
C SER A 700 26.50 8.69 -9.74
N VAL A 701 26.09 7.72 -8.90
CA VAL A 701 24.72 7.22 -8.83
C VAL A 701 23.73 8.34 -8.50
N GLU A 702 24.02 9.15 -7.48
CA GLU A 702 23.19 10.30 -7.08
C GLU A 702 23.07 11.33 -8.21
N SER A 703 24.17 11.63 -8.90
CA SER A 703 24.20 12.54 -10.04
C SER A 703 23.35 12.01 -11.21
N PHE A 704 23.34 10.68 -11.43
CA PHE A 704 22.49 10.04 -12.42
C PHE A 704 21.02 10.23 -12.08
N HIS A 705 20.59 9.87 -10.87
CA HIS A 705 19.18 10.03 -10.46
C HIS A 705 18.77 11.50 -10.55
N SER A 706 19.59 12.42 -10.00
CA SER A 706 19.31 13.87 -10.10
C SER A 706 19.14 14.34 -11.55
N SER A 707 19.97 13.85 -12.46
CA SER A 707 19.90 14.23 -13.88
C SER A 707 18.74 13.56 -14.60
N LEU A 708 18.38 12.33 -14.24
CA LEU A 708 17.19 11.65 -14.75
C LEU A 708 15.93 12.42 -14.34
N TRP A 709 15.80 12.81 -13.08
CA TRP A 709 14.65 13.56 -12.58
C TRP A 709 14.50 14.95 -13.23
N LYS A 710 15.57 15.54 -13.78
CA LYS A 710 15.50 16.81 -14.55
C LYS A 710 14.88 16.65 -15.95
N ILE A 711 14.91 15.45 -16.52
CA ILE A 711 14.44 15.17 -17.90
C ILE A 711 13.11 14.41 -17.93
N VAL A 712 12.59 14.04 -16.76
CA VAL A 712 11.28 13.44 -16.55
C VAL A 712 10.15 14.45 -16.87
N SER A 713 8.97 13.93 -17.23
CA SER A 713 7.78 14.71 -17.61
C SER A 713 7.44 15.87 -16.64
N SER A 714 6.93 16.98 -17.18
CA SER A 714 6.58 18.20 -16.42
C SER A 714 5.51 17.97 -15.34
N VAL A 715 4.64 16.97 -15.51
CA VAL A 715 3.65 16.56 -14.51
C VAL A 715 4.30 16.17 -13.18
N VAL A 716 5.55 15.70 -13.22
CA VAL A 716 6.35 15.39 -12.02
C VAL A 716 6.91 16.66 -11.37
N THR A 717 7.33 17.66 -12.16
CA THR A 717 7.97 18.89 -11.66
C THR A 717 7.00 19.87 -10.99
N GLU A 718 5.72 19.88 -11.39
CA GLU A 718 4.70 20.72 -10.72
C GLU A 718 4.42 20.27 -9.28
N LYS A 719 4.45 18.96 -8.99
CA LYS A 719 4.18 18.40 -7.64
C LYS A 719 5.42 18.07 -6.81
N THR A 720 6.62 17.95 -7.39
CA THR A 720 7.85 17.85 -6.58
C THR A 720 8.13 19.13 -5.79
N SER A 721 7.52 20.26 -6.15
CA SER A 721 7.51 21.46 -5.27
C SER A 721 6.88 21.20 -3.89
N LEU A 722 5.97 20.21 -3.78
CA LEU A 722 5.37 19.76 -2.53
C LEU A 722 6.07 18.53 -1.93
N ALA A 723 6.57 17.61 -2.78
CA ALA A 723 7.22 16.36 -2.34
C ALA A 723 8.72 16.50 -1.99
N ASN A 724 9.40 17.55 -2.46
CA ASN A 724 10.81 17.83 -2.11
C ASN A 724 11.00 18.21 -0.63
N LYS A 725 9.91 18.53 0.09
CA LYS A 725 9.93 18.61 1.58
C LYS A 725 10.09 17.24 2.25
N LEU A 726 9.68 16.15 1.61
CA LEU A 726 9.75 14.78 2.16
C LEU A 726 10.99 14.00 1.69
N LEU A 727 11.53 14.30 0.50
CA LEU A 727 12.78 13.70 0.05
C LEU A 727 14.01 14.17 0.85
N SER A 728 14.01 15.40 1.36
CA SER A 728 15.08 15.88 2.24
C SER A 728 15.17 15.10 3.55
N GLN A 729 14.06 14.55 4.06
CA GLN A 729 14.06 13.75 5.28
C GLN A 729 14.51 12.29 5.07
N ARG A 730 14.56 11.78 3.83
CA ARG A 730 15.09 10.43 3.53
C ARG A 730 16.60 10.43 3.25
N ALA A 731 17.20 11.58 2.95
CA ALA A 731 18.65 11.72 2.80
C ALA A 731 19.38 11.97 4.13
N ASP A 732 18.71 12.54 5.13
CA ASP A 732 19.34 12.92 6.41
C ASP A 732 19.47 11.78 7.44
N VAL A 733 18.83 10.62 7.23
CA VAL A 733 18.94 9.47 8.15
C VAL A 733 20.18 8.60 7.88
N SER A 734 20.83 8.73 6.70
CA SER A 734 22.01 7.93 6.35
C SER A 734 23.36 8.61 6.59
N VAL A 735 23.41 9.86 7.06
CA VAL A 735 24.67 10.64 7.14
C VAL A 735 25.01 11.17 8.55
N GLN A 736 24.16 11.02 9.58
CA GLN A 736 24.44 11.60 10.92
C GLN A 736 24.96 10.65 12.02
N ASN A 737 25.66 9.55 11.70
CA ASN A 737 26.29 8.71 12.74
C ASN A 737 27.80 8.48 12.52
N THR A 738 28.50 9.52 12.09
CA THR A 738 29.94 9.65 12.27
C THR A 738 30.24 11.11 12.58
N ASP A 739 30.11 11.50 13.84
CA ASP A 739 31.10 12.31 14.57
C ASP A 739 30.60 12.66 15.99
N PHE A 740 31.55 12.73 16.91
CA PHE A 740 31.49 13.10 18.34
C PHE A 740 31.33 11.98 19.40
N ILE A 741 32.49 11.45 19.82
CA ILE A 741 32.81 11.21 21.24
C ILE A 741 34.14 11.91 21.55
N VAL A 742 34.14 12.90 22.46
CA VAL A 742 35.14 13.09 23.53
C VAL A 742 34.47 13.91 24.65
N GLY A 743 34.50 13.41 25.89
CA GLY A 743 33.72 13.91 27.03
C GLY A 743 34.42 14.85 28.02
N LYS A 744 33.77 15.05 29.17
CA LYS A 744 34.31 15.19 30.55
C LYS A 744 33.20 15.49 31.59
N GLU A 745 33.02 14.55 32.53
CA GLU A 745 33.11 14.71 34.01
C GLU A 745 32.86 16.08 34.66
N ASP A 746 31.80 16.18 35.49
CA ASP A 746 31.83 16.24 36.99
C ASP A 746 30.72 17.11 37.65
N ASP A 747 30.13 16.49 38.69
CA ASP A 747 29.73 16.97 40.03
C ASP A 747 28.50 17.86 40.34
N ASP A 748 27.70 17.28 41.26
CA ASP A 748 27.18 17.81 42.53
C ASP A 748 25.81 18.54 42.65
N ASN A 749 24.85 17.74 43.18
CA ASN A 749 24.15 17.85 44.47
C ASN A 749 22.92 18.76 44.72
N ASP A 750 21.95 18.10 45.38
CA ASP A 750 21.07 18.51 46.50
C ASP A 750 19.62 19.05 46.27
N ASN A 751 18.68 18.12 46.44
CA ASN A 751 17.65 18.01 47.51
C ASN A 751 16.24 18.67 47.44
N ASP A 752 15.29 17.78 47.78
CA ASP A 752 14.04 17.87 48.59
C ASP A 752 12.64 18.02 47.94
N ASP A 753 11.96 16.86 47.96
CA ASP A 753 10.68 16.51 48.63
C ASP A 753 9.30 16.96 48.09
N SER A 754 8.53 15.97 47.61
CA SER A 754 7.24 15.55 48.21
C SER A 754 6.67 14.28 47.54
N GLU A 755 6.29 13.30 48.36
CA GLU A 755 5.81 11.95 48.01
C GLU A 755 4.38 11.88 47.41
N ASP A 756 4.09 10.71 46.83
CA ASP A 756 2.82 10.13 46.32
C ASP A 756 2.48 10.30 44.82
N ASP A 757 3.05 9.41 43.98
CA ASP A 757 2.44 8.88 42.73
C ASP A 757 3.21 7.61 42.25
N GLU A 758 3.20 6.52 43.05
CA GLU A 758 3.95 5.28 42.74
C GLU A 758 3.35 4.41 41.59
N ASP A 759 2.22 4.77 40.97
CA ASP A 759 1.61 3.96 39.90
C ASP A 759 1.91 4.43 38.45
N ASP A 760 2.45 5.64 38.27
CA ASP A 760 2.87 6.15 36.95
C ASP A 760 4.36 5.85 36.63
N GLU A 761 5.18 5.67 37.66
CA GLU A 761 6.60 5.34 37.50
C GLU A 761 6.80 3.90 37.04
N GLN A 762 5.96 2.94 37.46
CA GLN A 762 5.99 1.57 36.91
C GLN A 762 5.61 1.51 35.42
N ARG A 763 4.66 2.33 34.94
CA ARG A 763 4.25 2.34 33.52
C ARG A 763 5.27 3.03 32.61
N PHE A 764 5.93 4.09 33.08
CA PHE A 764 7.05 4.72 32.35
C PHE A 764 8.30 3.84 32.35
N THR A 765 8.57 3.12 33.45
CA THR A 765 9.68 2.17 33.54
C THR A 765 9.43 0.95 32.65
N ILE A 766 8.22 0.38 32.62
CA ILE A 766 7.85 -0.74 31.73
C ILE A 766 7.81 -0.29 30.26
N SER A 767 7.30 0.90 29.93
CA SER A 767 7.28 1.42 28.55
C SER A 767 8.68 1.71 28.02
N ARG A 768 9.58 2.20 28.88
CA ARG A 768 11.00 2.42 28.55
C ARG A 768 11.77 1.10 28.49
N GLU A 769 11.52 0.15 29.39
CA GLU A 769 12.12 -1.19 29.34
C GLU A 769 11.68 -1.99 28.11
N VAL A 770 10.40 -1.95 27.73
CA VAL A 770 9.89 -2.65 26.54
C VAL A 770 10.38 -1.99 25.26
N SER A 771 10.43 -0.65 25.20
CA SER A 771 11.03 0.08 24.07
C SER A 771 12.55 -0.14 24.01
N GLU A 772 13.24 -0.22 25.15
CA GLU A 772 14.65 -0.59 25.23
C GLU A 772 14.85 -2.04 24.81
N VAL A 773 13.95 -2.97 25.13
CA VAL A 773 14.04 -4.38 24.71
C VAL A 773 13.81 -4.50 23.20
N THR A 774 12.77 -3.88 22.62
CA THR A 774 12.56 -3.88 21.16
C THR A 774 13.72 -3.22 20.41
N THR A 775 14.26 -2.13 20.95
CA THR A 775 15.41 -1.42 20.38
C THR A 775 16.70 -2.22 20.57
N LYS A 776 16.94 -2.85 21.72
CA LYS A 776 18.07 -3.76 21.98
C LYS A 776 18.00 -4.99 21.08
N ILE A 777 16.80 -5.51 20.79
CA ILE A 777 16.59 -6.62 19.84
C ILE A 777 16.90 -6.18 18.42
N GLN A 778 16.38 -5.04 17.96
CA GLN A 778 16.67 -4.52 16.63
C GLN A 778 18.14 -4.11 16.46
N VAL A 779 18.76 -3.54 17.50
CA VAL A 779 20.19 -3.18 17.52
C VAL A 779 21.05 -4.42 17.58
N TRP A 780 20.70 -5.44 18.38
CA TRP A 780 21.41 -6.73 18.39
C TRP A 780 21.29 -7.44 17.04
N PHE A 781 20.09 -7.44 16.43
CA PHE A 781 19.84 -8.03 15.12
C PHE A 781 20.65 -7.31 14.02
N ARG A 782 20.69 -5.97 14.05
CA ARG A 782 21.55 -5.17 13.16
C ARG A 782 23.03 -5.40 13.44
N GLN A 783 23.46 -5.42 14.69
CA GLN A 783 24.85 -5.68 15.09
C GLN A 783 25.30 -7.07 14.65
N VAL A 784 24.45 -8.09 14.67
CA VAL A 784 24.77 -9.44 14.19
C VAL A 784 24.84 -9.49 12.65
N GLN A 785 23.96 -8.78 11.94
CA GLN A 785 23.97 -8.71 10.48
C GLN A 785 25.10 -7.82 9.91
N GLU A 786 25.46 -6.76 10.63
CA GLU A 786 26.45 -5.77 10.23
C GLU A 786 27.83 -6.03 10.83
N ASP A 787 27.98 -6.90 11.85
CA ASP A 787 29.29 -7.23 12.44
C ASP A 787 30.19 -7.88 11.39
N PRO A 788 31.26 -7.19 10.96
CA PRO A 788 32.18 -7.69 9.96
C PRO A 788 32.86 -8.98 10.41
N ARG A 789 32.97 -9.26 11.72
CA ARG A 789 33.57 -10.49 12.25
C ARG A 789 32.63 -11.67 12.11
N THR A 790 31.36 -11.51 12.47
CA THR A 790 30.29 -12.52 12.29
C THR A 790 30.06 -12.84 10.81
N LEU A 791 29.97 -11.82 9.95
CA LEU A 791 29.80 -12.03 8.50
C LEU A 791 31.04 -12.70 7.86
N LYS A 792 32.25 -12.35 8.32
CA LYS A 792 33.51 -12.98 7.88
C LYS A 792 33.68 -14.39 8.43
N ALA A 793 33.16 -14.68 9.62
CA ALA A 793 33.12 -15.99 10.24
C ALA A 793 32.15 -16.93 9.51
N VAL A 794 30.93 -16.49 9.22
CA VAL A 794 29.96 -17.22 8.40
C VAL A 794 30.52 -17.49 7.00
N LYS A 795 31.11 -16.47 6.35
CA LYS A 795 31.79 -16.64 5.06
C LYS A 795 32.97 -17.62 5.13
N LYS A 796 33.72 -17.65 6.24
CA LYS A 796 34.83 -18.61 6.45
C LYS A 796 34.33 -20.03 6.68
N ILE A 797 33.26 -20.22 7.45
CA ILE A 797 32.64 -21.55 7.67
C ILE A 797 32.04 -22.06 6.35
N GLN A 798 31.32 -21.21 5.60
CA GLN A 798 30.80 -21.54 4.28
C GLN A 798 31.92 -21.85 3.28
N TYR A 799 33.01 -21.07 3.28
CA TYR A 799 34.19 -21.34 2.46
C TYR A 799 34.88 -22.65 2.85
N TRP A 800 34.98 -22.94 4.15
CA TRP A 800 35.58 -24.18 4.64
C TRP A 800 34.73 -25.40 4.29
N PHE A 801 33.42 -25.36 4.53
CA PHE A 801 32.50 -26.42 4.08
C PHE A 801 32.55 -26.62 2.58
N ARG A 802 32.57 -25.53 1.80
CA ARG A 802 32.73 -25.58 0.34
C ARG A 802 34.06 -26.21 -0.07
N MET A 803 35.17 -25.79 0.52
CA MET A 803 36.50 -26.36 0.27
C MET A 803 36.57 -27.84 0.63
N THR A 804 36.01 -28.25 1.77
CA THR A 804 35.99 -29.65 2.22
C THR A 804 35.09 -30.52 1.34
N ASN A 805 34.00 -29.95 0.81
CA ASN A 805 33.10 -30.62 -0.14
C ASN A 805 33.70 -30.70 -1.55
N GLU A 806 34.43 -29.67 -1.98
CA GLU A 806 35.21 -29.64 -3.24
C GLU A 806 36.39 -30.63 -3.18
N LEU A 807 37.11 -30.71 -2.05
CA LEU A 807 38.16 -31.71 -1.81
C LEU A 807 37.63 -33.15 -1.78
N ARG A 808 36.37 -33.35 -1.35
CA ARG A 808 35.65 -34.64 -1.47
C ARG A 808 35.33 -35.03 -2.91
N GLN A 809 35.25 -34.07 -3.84
CA GLN A 809 34.83 -34.29 -5.24
C GLN A 809 36.01 -34.47 -6.22
N THR A 810 37.25 -34.15 -5.85
CA THR A 810 38.44 -34.42 -6.67
C THR A 810 38.94 -35.86 -6.50
N SER A 811 38.96 -36.62 -7.60
CA SER A 811 39.08 -38.08 -7.62
C SER A 811 40.49 -38.68 -7.51
N ASN A 812 41.52 -37.95 -7.06
CA ASN A 812 42.90 -38.47 -7.07
C ASN A 812 43.66 -38.18 -5.77
N GLN A 813 43.27 -38.82 -4.66
CA GLN A 813 44.21 -39.29 -3.62
C GLN A 813 43.54 -40.33 -2.72
N LEU A 814 43.87 -41.58 -3.00
CA LEU A 814 43.52 -42.79 -2.27
C LEU A 814 44.35 -42.89 -0.97
N VAL A 815 44.03 -42.04 0.01
CA VAL A 815 44.11 -42.38 1.43
C VAL A 815 42.92 -41.67 2.06
N ARG A 816 41.83 -42.38 2.32
CA ARG A 816 40.74 -41.86 3.16
C ARG A 816 41.33 -41.54 4.52
N ASP A 817 41.59 -40.27 4.79
CA ASP A 817 41.92 -39.83 6.13
C ASP A 817 40.67 -40.04 7.00
N LYS A 818 40.64 -41.16 7.74
CA LYS A 818 39.65 -41.40 8.81
C LYS A 818 39.56 -40.20 9.76
N ILE A 819 40.63 -39.41 9.83
CA ILE A 819 40.74 -38.16 10.57
C ILE A 819 39.82 -37.08 9.98
N LEU A 820 39.76 -36.90 8.65
CA LEU A 820 38.90 -35.89 8.00
C LEU A 820 37.40 -36.24 8.07
N ASP A 821 37.04 -37.52 7.89
CA ASP A 821 35.65 -37.96 8.07
C ASP A 821 35.21 -37.89 9.54
N LYS A 822 36.13 -38.18 10.48
CA LYS A 822 35.89 -37.99 11.91
C LYS A 822 35.72 -36.51 12.24
N ILE A 823 36.59 -35.62 11.78
CA ILE A 823 36.48 -34.16 11.99
C ILE A 823 35.18 -33.62 11.40
N TYR A 824 34.77 -34.05 10.20
CA TYR A 824 33.52 -33.62 9.58
C TYR A 824 32.29 -34.08 10.38
N ASN A 825 32.24 -35.34 10.79
CA ASN A 825 31.12 -35.89 11.56
C ASN A 825 31.08 -35.35 12.99
N ASP A 826 32.24 -35.18 13.62
CA ASP A 826 32.37 -34.59 14.96
C ASP A 826 31.94 -33.11 14.92
N THR A 827 32.36 -32.33 13.91
CA THR A 827 31.93 -30.93 13.74
C THR A 827 30.43 -30.83 13.42
N ARG A 828 29.88 -31.76 12.62
CA ARG A 828 28.44 -31.84 12.35
C ARG A 828 27.63 -32.16 13.60
N ASN A 829 28.09 -33.09 14.43
CA ASN A 829 27.44 -33.44 15.70
C ASN A 829 27.55 -32.29 16.73
N PHE A 830 28.71 -31.65 16.78
CA PHE A 830 29.02 -30.47 17.61
C PHE A 830 28.12 -29.26 17.30
N CYS A 831 27.74 -29.07 16.02
CA CYS A 831 26.85 -28.00 15.59
C CYS A 831 25.35 -28.29 15.80
N TRP A 832 24.97 -29.53 16.14
CA TRP A 832 23.56 -29.97 16.12
C TRP A 832 23.02 -30.37 17.50
N ASN A 833 23.86 -30.62 18.51
CA ASN A 833 23.41 -31.23 19.78
C ASN A 833 23.99 -30.55 21.03
N LYS A 834 23.16 -29.74 21.70
CA LYS A 834 23.53 -28.89 22.87
C LYS A 834 24.04 -29.69 24.08
N SER A 835 23.49 -30.88 24.34
CA SER A 835 23.90 -31.75 25.46
C SER A 835 25.28 -32.39 25.29
N TYR A 836 25.77 -32.52 24.06
CA TYR A 836 27.06 -33.14 23.77
C TYR A 836 28.24 -32.26 24.22
N TRP A 837 28.06 -30.93 24.19
CA TRP A 837 29.07 -29.96 24.64
C TRP A 837 29.19 -29.92 26.16
N GLU A 838 28.06 -29.95 26.86
CA GLU A 838 28.02 -29.99 28.32
C GLU A 838 28.64 -31.29 28.84
N ASP A 839 28.30 -32.45 28.28
CA ASP A 839 28.92 -33.73 28.65
C ASP A 839 30.43 -33.79 28.32
N ALA A 840 30.87 -33.28 27.18
CA ALA A 840 32.28 -33.31 26.78
C ALA A 840 33.17 -32.41 27.65
N ILE A 841 32.70 -31.21 28.03
CA ILE A 841 33.40 -30.36 29.01
C ILE A 841 33.38 -31.04 30.37
N ASN A 842 32.21 -31.52 30.82
CA ASN A 842 32.00 -31.98 32.19
C ASN A 842 32.65 -33.34 32.48
N HIS A 843 32.94 -34.17 31.47
CA HIS A 843 33.49 -35.51 31.67
C HIS A 843 34.92 -35.72 31.14
N GLN A 844 35.43 -34.89 30.22
CA GLN A 844 36.70 -35.17 29.53
C GLN A 844 37.71 -34.01 29.46
N GLY A 845 37.44 -32.86 30.11
CA GLY A 845 38.46 -31.86 30.48
C GLY A 845 39.22 -31.16 29.34
N ALA A 846 40.23 -30.37 29.73
CA ALA A 846 41.01 -29.45 28.89
C ALA A 846 41.76 -30.09 27.70
N GLU A 847 41.89 -31.43 27.67
CA GLU A 847 42.63 -32.18 26.65
C GLU A 847 41.85 -32.33 25.34
N ILE A 848 40.52 -32.46 25.42
CA ILE A 848 39.65 -32.48 24.24
C ILE A 848 39.53 -31.09 23.62
N VAL A 849 39.41 -30.04 24.44
CA VAL A 849 39.41 -28.64 23.98
C VAL A 849 40.73 -28.29 23.27
N ARG A 850 41.87 -28.76 23.79
CA ARG A 850 43.17 -28.65 23.12
C ARG A 850 43.20 -29.36 21.77
N THR A 851 42.66 -30.58 21.71
CA THR A 851 42.63 -31.38 20.48
C THR A 851 41.79 -30.71 19.39
N TYR A 852 40.63 -30.14 19.74
CA TYR A 852 39.78 -29.40 18.79
C TYR A 852 40.35 -28.04 18.38
N ASN A 853 41.00 -27.31 19.29
CA ASN A 853 41.72 -26.07 18.96
C ASN A 853 42.85 -26.31 17.94
N LEU A 854 43.50 -27.48 18.02
CA LEU A 854 44.56 -27.89 17.12
C LEU A 854 44.00 -28.31 15.74
N LEU A 855 42.85 -29.01 15.70
CA LEU A 855 42.23 -29.52 14.47
C LEU A 855 41.42 -28.47 13.69
N LEU A 856 40.77 -27.52 14.36
CA LEU A 856 39.91 -26.50 13.74
C LEU A 856 40.61 -25.13 13.57
N LYS A 857 41.93 -25.07 13.77
CA LYS A 857 42.76 -23.86 13.71
C LYS A 857 42.19 -22.71 14.56
N GLY A 858 42.10 -22.90 15.89
CA GLY A 858 41.85 -21.87 16.93
C GLY A 858 40.69 -20.89 16.65
N SER A 859 40.90 -19.96 15.73
CA SER A 859 39.92 -19.02 15.18
C SER A 859 38.55 -19.57 14.81
N THR A 860 38.40 -20.85 14.43
CA THR A 860 37.07 -21.44 14.15
C THR A 860 36.35 -21.86 15.43
N VAL A 861 37.10 -22.33 16.44
CA VAL A 861 36.55 -22.65 17.77
C VAL A 861 36.15 -21.36 18.48
N ASP A 862 36.96 -20.31 18.38
CA ASP A 862 36.63 -18.98 18.88
C ASP A 862 35.33 -18.45 18.26
N VAL A 863 35.14 -18.68 16.96
CA VAL A 863 33.92 -18.31 16.24
C VAL A 863 32.70 -19.12 16.70
N VAL A 864 32.84 -20.44 16.90
CA VAL A 864 31.70 -21.24 17.39
C VAL A 864 31.35 -20.86 18.82
N VAL A 865 32.34 -20.60 19.67
CA VAL A 865 32.11 -20.08 21.02
C VAL A 865 31.37 -18.74 20.99
N GLU A 866 31.71 -17.83 20.07
CA GLU A 866 30.97 -16.58 19.88
C GLU A 866 29.55 -16.79 19.33
N LEU A 867 29.35 -17.74 18.42
CA LEU A 867 28.00 -18.09 17.92
C LEU A 867 27.13 -18.72 19.01
N THR A 868 27.69 -19.57 19.87
CA THR A 868 26.97 -20.15 21.02
C THR A 868 26.61 -19.07 22.04
N LYS A 869 27.51 -18.11 22.30
CA LYS A 869 27.20 -16.94 23.14
C LYS A 869 26.09 -16.07 22.55
N LEU A 870 26.05 -15.93 21.22
CA LEU A 870 24.99 -15.21 20.52
C LEU A 870 23.65 -15.97 20.57
N GLN A 871 23.68 -17.30 20.43
CA GLN A 871 22.50 -18.16 20.62
C GLN A 871 21.97 -18.08 22.06
N ASP A 872 22.83 -18.10 23.08
CA ASP A 872 22.40 -17.96 24.48
C ASP A 872 21.85 -16.55 24.77
N LYS A 873 22.37 -15.51 24.12
CA LYS A 873 21.78 -14.16 24.16
C LYS A 873 20.40 -14.14 23.49
N MET A 874 20.25 -14.80 22.35
CA MET A 874 18.98 -14.94 21.64
C MET A 874 17.94 -15.70 22.46
N ASP A 875 18.31 -16.81 23.08
CA ASP A 875 17.41 -17.61 23.94
C ASP A 875 16.96 -16.79 25.16
N LYS A 876 17.85 -16.00 25.77
CA LYS A 876 17.50 -15.07 26.87
C LYS A 876 16.53 -13.98 26.41
N ILE A 877 16.75 -13.44 25.23
CA ILE A 877 15.89 -12.43 24.60
C ILE A 877 14.52 -13.04 24.23
N LYS A 878 14.48 -14.26 23.69
CA LYS A 878 13.24 -15.00 23.37
C LYS A 878 12.42 -15.28 24.62
N ASN A 879 13.07 -15.67 25.71
CA ASN A 879 12.42 -15.86 27.00
C ASN A 879 11.91 -14.53 27.59
N GLN A 880 12.64 -13.42 27.41
CA GLN A 880 12.16 -12.08 27.78
C GLN A 880 10.95 -11.67 26.92
N LEU A 881 11.01 -11.87 25.60
CA LEU A 881 9.94 -11.57 24.65
C LEU A 881 8.68 -12.40 24.94
N GLN A 882 8.81 -13.69 25.24
CA GLN A 882 7.68 -14.54 25.64
C GLN A 882 7.06 -14.11 26.96
N LYS A 883 7.89 -13.66 27.92
CA LYS A 883 7.42 -13.09 29.18
C LYS A 883 6.67 -11.76 28.94
N THR A 884 7.14 -10.95 28.00
CA THR A 884 6.48 -9.71 27.55
C THR A 884 5.16 -10.03 26.84
N ILE A 885 5.13 -10.91 25.84
CA ILE A 885 3.90 -11.33 25.11
C ILE A 885 2.83 -11.90 26.06
N SER A 886 3.26 -12.53 27.17
CA SER A 886 2.36 -13.07 28.20
C SER A 886 1.81 -12.00 29.15
N ASP A 887 2.29 -10.77 29.07
CA ASP A 887 1.92 -9.66 29.96
C ASP A 887 0.71 -8.87 29.42
N ARG A 888 -0.25 -8.55 30.29
CA ARG A 888 -1.61 -8.11 29.91
C ARG A 888 -1.74 -6.63 29.51
N SER A 889 -0.64 -5.90 29.39
CA SER A 889 -0.60 -4.42 29.26
C SER A 889 -0.01 -3.90 27.94
N ILE A 890 0.17 -4.75 26.93
CA ILE A 890 0.85 -4.41 25.67
C ILE A 890 -0.09 -3.79 24.63
N ASP A 891 0.33 -2.66 24.05
CA ASP A 891 -0.32 -1.93 22.93
C ASP A 891 -0.36 -2.74 21.61
N ASP A 892 -1.41 -2.61 20.80
CA ASP A 892 -1.69 -3.43 19.59
C ASP A 892 -0.62 -3.34 18.51
N MET A 893 -0.08 -2.14 18.23
CA MET A 893 1.02 -2.02 17.26
C MET A 893 2.29 -2.70 17.77
N LYS A 894 2.49 -2.74 19.09
CA LYS A 894 3.63 -3.39 19.73
C LYS A 894 3.40 -4.88 19.89
N LEU A 895 2.18 -5.34 20.17
CA LEU A 895 1.81 -6.75 20.21
C LEU A 895 1.92 -7.36 18.82
N GLU A 896 1.43 -6.69 17.78
CA GLU A 896 1.59 -7.12 16.40
C GLU A 896 3.07 -7.11 15.99
N SER A 897 3.85 -6.10 16.39
CA SER A 897 5.31 -6.11 16.19
C SER A 897 6.03 -7.23 16.97
N CYS A 898 5.59 -7.55 18.20
CA CYS A 898 6.17 -8.58 19.05
C CYS A 898 5.77 -9.99 18.60
N LEU A 899 4.55 -10.19 18.08
CA LEU A 899 4.09 -11.43 17.46
C LEU A 899 4.76 -11.65 16.11
N ASN A 900 4.93 -10.57 15.31
CA ASN A 900 5.74 -10.62 14.10
C ASN A 900 7.20 -10.96 14.44
N LEU A 901 7.78 -10.34 15.48
CA LEU A 901 9.12 -10.67 15.99
C LEU A 901 9.22 -12.08 16.57
N GLU A 902 8.19 -12.60 17.24
CA GLU A 902 8.14 -13.97 17.76
C GLU A 902 8.06 -14.98 16.61
N ASP A 903 7.25 -14.70 15.60
CA ASP A 903 7.20 -15.50 14.38
C ASP A 903 8.53 -15.39 13.61
N ASP A 904 9.12 -14.20 13.49
CA ASP A 904 10.46 -14.01 12.91
C ASP A 904 11.53 -14.80 13.71
N LEU A 905 11.48 -14.79 15.05
CA LEU A 905 12.38 -15.55 15.94
C LEU A 905 12.10 -17.07 15.94
N LYS A 906 10.88 -17.52 15.64
CA LYS A 906 10.56 -18.95 15.38
C LYS A 906 11.24 -19.45 14.11
N PHE A 907 11.55 -18.56 13.16
CA PHE A 907 12.31 -18.88 11.94
C PHE A 907 13.81 -18.60 12.04
N VAL A 908 14.26 -17.87 13.08
CA VAL A 908 15.68 -17.64 13.44
C VAL A 908 16.09 -18.58 14.58
N ASP A 909 15.67 -19.84 14.53
CA ASP A 909 16.50 -20.85 15.17
C ASP A 909 17.87 -20.76 14.49
N ILE A 910 18.93 -20.34 15.20
CA ILE A 910 20.32 -20.55 14.75
C ILE A 910 20.64 -22.04 14.90
N TYR A 911 19.76 -22.90 14.40
CA TYR A 911 20.21 -24.13 13.81
C TYR A 911 20.91 -23.75 12.52
N LEU A 912 22.16 -24.17 12.43
CA LEU A 912 23.04 -24.19 11.28
C LEU A 912 22.45 -25.00 10.10
N ILE A 913 21.21 -24.71 9.69
CA ILE A 913 20.51 -25.26 8.51
C ILE A 913 20.94 -24.52 7.22
N PHE A 914 21.85 -23.54 7.32
CA PHE A 914 22.52 -22.95 6.16
C PHE A 914 23.76 -23.74 5.68
N LEU A 915 23.87 -25.03 6.01
CA LEU A 915 24.98 -25.90 5.59
C LEU A 915 24.62 -27.01 4.60
N TYR A 916 23.54 -26.87 3.82
CA TYR A 916 23.24 -27.78 2.70
C TYR A 916 22.87 -27.07 1.39
#